data_AF-A0A2D5ZSQ2-F1
#
_entry.id   AF-A0A2D5ZSQ2-F1
#
_cell.length_a   1.000
_cell.length_b   1.000
_cell.length_c   1.000
_cell.angle_alpha   90.00
_cell.angle_beta   90.00
_cell.angle_gamma   90.00
#
_symmetry.space_group_name_H-M   'P 1'
#
loop_
_entity.id
_entity.type
_entity.pdbx_description
1 polymer ?
#
loop_
_entity_poly.entity_id
_entity_poly.type
_entity_poly.pdbx_seq_one_letter_code
_entity_poly.pdbx_strand_id
1 'polypeptide(L)'
;MRFEDPGGAGSRPCGELAVASGVGFVVGWTLWWGSRLWSESAHIVDFGLEALVFQALHLMGASAALRLGGAGALAATAGLIAATVGAALAPLTYFWARARGGPWKHPEREARRLGRHAGLQVAISGAAWLAIEAKSLAFEASLVASPAVVKLLLFGILTAPLVGFVVSLTVQALFRPVLGGLGPNRSRRFERLAGALPIGALLLLLIGALSPPAGRGAERIETASAAPIDSPERVLLIGVDGACFPVIDRLIDVGLVPNLAGLLERGAGGRLRAVMPPFSPPVWTTIATGVRPWRHGIDRFAIPIPGDYRSELVGSVHRRVPALWDVASTAGLPVLCAGWYASFPATPLSGAMVSDRAAAELEGRCAPETLCDDVDGILRRIRSDADWFEPILGPSEPATEEERSALDLLREELVEDRLILDVADTLLSKEEWRLACVYVRATDSAQHLLWKYRTAVANPTLAGRLWDVDPGTLERRAAVVDSIYAWTDRRIGRLIDLAGEETAVFVVSDHGAGARLGTTRSYDLNPLLRRLGLQEVDREGEIDLSRSILYERRDEVPFWSPCRFLHLSIAGRDREGLLDPSRAEQARDEAVALLSQLRRSDRRPLFSDIDILDFHAADPLAADLSLRFNGGLDTGMAVIIPRGERLDAADFAPESKVSSFSGNHRMGGIIAAAGPGLREDGATILGVSALDVAPTVATLLGLPVPDDTEGRVLRELLDPEWLDENPPRSIASWGERETGGGVYRGRADEEFRKRLEALGYLR
;
A
#
# COMPACT_ATOMS: atom_id res chain seq x y z
N MET A 1 -50.94 59.68 13.37
CA MET A 1 -51.40 59.26 12.03
C MET A 1 -50.30 58.42 11.41
N ARG A 2 -50.64 57.19 11.00
CA ARG A 2 -49.87 56.21 10.21
C ARG A 2 -48.50 55.78 10.75
N PHE A 3 -48.52 54.65 11.44
CA PHE A 3 -47.43 53.68 11.50
C PHE A 3 -47.57 52.74 10.29
N GLU A 4 -46.54 52.70 9.45
CA GLU A 4 -46.02 51.48 8.81
C GLU A 4 -44.56 51.42 9.29
N ASP A 5 -44.18 50.48 10.16
CA ASP A 5 -43.85 49.07 9.93
C ASP A 5 -42.36 48.90 9.52
N PRO A 6 -41.73 47.75 9.81
CA PRO A 6 -41.07 47.47 11.09
C PRO A 6 -39.63 46.93 10.81
N GLY A 7 -38.71 46.80 11.76
CA GLY A 7 -38.78 45.86 12.87
C GLY A 7 -37.64 44.84 12.74
N GLY A 8 -36.89 44.64 13.84
CA GLY A 8 -35.93 43.54 13.93
C GLY A 8 -34.79 43.70 14.93
N ALA A 9 -35.05 44.17 16.15
CA ALA A 9 -34.21 43.85 17.32
C ALA A 9 -34.22 42.33 17.56
N GLY A 10 -33.25 41.66 18.18
CA GLY A 10 -32.06 42.10 18.89
C GLY A 10 -31.29 40.89 19.44
N SER A 11 -30.04 41.13 19.82
CA SER A 11 -29.30 40.48 20.93
C SER A 11 -27.82 40.89 20.83
N ARG A 12 -27.40 41.84 21.66
CA ARG A 12 -26.00 42.03 22.04
C ARG A 12 -25.92 41.83 23.54
N PRO A 13 -25.01 40.98 24.03
CA PRO A 13 -24.45 41.26 25.35
C PRO A 13 -22.92 41.09 25.44
N CYS A 14 -22.32 42.06 26.13
CA CYS A 14 -21.23 41.94 27.10
C CYS A 14 -19.90 41.26 26.68
N GLY A 15 -18.83 42.07 26.58
CA GLY A 15 -17.45 41.55 26.52
C GLY A 15 -16.30 42.52 26.87
N GLU A 16 -16.54 43.82 27.07
CA GLU A 16 -15.42 44.79 27.25
C GLU A 16 -15.20 45.33 28.68
N LEU A 17 -15.89 44.78 29.68
CA LEU A 17 -15.76 45.23 31.08
C LEU A 17 -14.94 44.29 31.99
N ALA A 18 -14.24 43.30 31.44
CA ALA A 18 -13.42 42.35 32.21
C ALA A 18 -11.93 42.71 32.33
N VAL A 19 -11.41 43.62 31.51
CA VAL A 19 -9.97 43.96 31.52
C VAL A 19 -9.65 45.10 32.51
N ALA A 20 -10.60 46.00 32.76
CA ALA A 20 -10.41 47.11 33.70
C ALA A 20 -10.49 46.68 35.19
N SER A 21 -11.10 45.53 35.50
CA SER A 21 -11.23 45.03 36.89
C SER A 21 -10.02 44.21 37.36
N GLY A 22 -9.27 43.57 36.45
CA GLY A 22 -8.04 42.83 36.78
C GLY A 22 -6.84 43.74 37.07
N VAL A 23 -6.68 44.83 36.32
CA VAL A 23 -5.56 45.78 36.51
C VAL A 23 -5.69 46.53 37.84
N GLY A 24 -6.92 46.95 38.21
CA GLY A 24 -7.18 47.57 39.51
C GLY A 24 -6.89 46.63 40.69
N PHE A 25 -7.16 45.33 40.53
CA PHE A 25 -6.87 44.32 41.56
C PHE A 25 -5.38 44.12 41.79
N VAL A 26 -4.57 44.02 40.71
CA VAL A 26 -3.11 43.84 40.82
C VAL A 26 -2.43 45.10 41.37
N VAL A 27 -2.88 46.30 40.95
CA VAL A 27 -2.36 47.57 41.46
C VAL A 27 -2.70 47.75 42.94
N GLY A 28 -3.95 47.48 43.34
CA GLY A 28 -4.38 47.54 44.74
C GLY A 28 -3.64 46.52 45.61
N TRP A 29 -3.43 45.30 45.11
CA TRP A 29 -2.73 44.23 45.83
C TRP A 29 -1.24 44.54 46.02
N THR A 30 -0.60 45.16 45.02
CA THR A 30 0.83 45.52 45.06
C THR A 30 1.08 46.74 45.96
N LEU A 31 0.20 47.74 45.95
CA LEU A 31 0.26 48.89 46.87
C LEU A 31 -0.02 48.47 48.33
N TRP A 32 -0.93 47.52 48.54
CA TRP A 32 -1.23 46.98 49.87
C TRP A 32 -0.07 46.15 50.43
N TRP A 33 0.62 45.37 49.60
CA TRP A 33 1.81 44.61 50.02
C TRP A 33 3.05 45.50 50.18
N GLY A 34 3.26 46.47 49.28
CA GLY A 34 4.38 47.42 49.34
C GLY A 34 4.33 48.33 50.55
N SER A 35 3.14 48.78 50.97
CA SER A 35 2.97 49.58 52.18
C SER A 35 3.22 48.81 53.48
N ARG A 36 3.07 47.48 53.49
CA ARG A 36 3.42 46.62 54.64
C ARG A 36 4.91 46.30 54.75
N LEU A 37 5.67 46.44 53.68
CA LEU A 37 7.11 46.15 53.65
C LEU A 37 7.98 47.38 53.97
N TRP A 38 7.39 48.56 54.15
CA TRP A 38 8.12 49.81 54.15
C TRP A 38 8.79 50.18 55.49
N SER A 39 8.67 49.35 56.54
CA SER A 39 9.16 49.72 57.88
C SER A 39 10.50 49.13 58.29
N GLU A 40 11.17 48.27 57.51
CA GLU A 40 12.49 47.75 57.91
C GLU A 40 13.45 47.55 56.72
N SER A 41 14.60 48.22 56.80
CA SER A 41 15.85 48.05 56.01
C SER A 41 16.07 48.99 54.82
N ALA A 42 17.23 49.68 54.85
CA ALA A 42 17.74 50.56 53.79
C ALA A 42 18.04 49.85 52.44
N HIS A 43 17.97 48.52 52.36
CA HIS A 43 18.18 47.74 51.14
C HIS A 43 16.94 47.65 50.22
N ILE A 44 15.79 48.17 50.65
CA ILE A 44 14.55 48.21 49.85
C ILE A 44 14.54 49.41 48.88
N VAL A 45 15.37 50.43 49.13
CA VAL A 45 15.46 51.64 48.29
C VAL A 45 15.99 51.33 46.89
N ASP A 46 16.99 50.45 46.78
CA ASP A 46 17.51 50.01 45.47
C ASP A 46 16.48 49.18 44.69
N PHE A 47 15.67 48.38 45.39
CA PHE A 47 14.60 47.58 44.76
C PHE A 47 13.43 48.45 44.28
N GLY A 48 13.10 49.51 45.02
CA GLY A 48 12.10 50.50 44.62
C GLY A 48 12.53 51.32 43.40
N LEU A 49 13.83 51.65 43.30
CA LEU A 49 14.42 52.33 42.14
C LEU A 49 14.46 51.43 40.90
N GLU A 50 14.82 50.15 41.05
CA GLU A 50 14.73 49.18 39.95
C GLU A 50 13.27 49.00 39.50
N ALA A 51 12.32 48.86 40.43
CA ALA A 51 10.89 48.75 40.10
C ALA A 51 10.34 49.98 39.37
N LEU A 52 10.80 51.20 39.71
CA LEU A 52 10.45 52.44 39.01
C LEU A 52 11.05 52.51 37.60
N VAL A 53 12.30 52.07 37.41
CA VAL A 53 12.93 51.95 36.08
C VAL A 53 12.20 50.89 35.24
N PHE A 54 11.78 49.78 35.84
CA PHE A 54 10.99 48.74 35.18
C PHE A 54 9.57 49.19 34.82
N GLN A 55 8.92 50.01 35.65
CA GLN A 55 7.63 50.64 35.34
C GLN A 55 7.75 51.65 34.20
N ALA A 56 8.84 52.43 34.14
CA ALA A 56 9.11 53.33 33.03
C ALA A 56 9.33 52.56 31.71
N LEU A 57 10.04 51.42 31.75
CA LEU A 57 10.19 50.52 30.60
C LEU A 57 8.87 49.85 30.18
N HIS A 58 8.00 49.51 31.15
CA HIS A 58 6.65 49.00 30.89
C HIS A 58 5.77 50.02 30.17
N LEU A 59 5.77 51.28 30.63
CA LEU A 59 5.00 52.36 30.01
C LEU A 59 5.55 52.73 28.62
N MET A 60 6.87 52.70 28.43
CA MET A 60 7.49 52.89 27.11
C MET A 60 7.18 51.73 26.15
N GLY A 61 7.21 50.47 26.63
CA GLY A 61 6.87 49.28 25.85
C GLY A 61 5.39 49.20 25.48
N ALA A 62 4.49 49.56 26.39
CA ALA A 62 3.06 49.68 26.12
C ALA A 62 2.75 50.80 25.11
N SER A 63 3.46 51.93 25.18
CA SER A 63 3.37 53.02 24.20
C SER A 63 3.91 52.62 22.82
N ALA A 64 4.97 51.81 22.77
CA ALA A 64 5.51 51.25 21.52
C ALA A 64 4.57 50.19 20.89
N ALA A 65 3.95 49.34 21.70
CA ALA A 65 2.97 48.34 21.26
C ALA A 65 1.68 48.98 20.70
N LEU A 66 1.26 50.14 21.22
CA LEU A 66 0.14 50.91 20.67
C LEU A 66 0.45 51.59 19.32
N ARG A 67 1.73 51.72 18.94
CA ARG A 67 2.16 52.30 17.65
C ARG A 67 2.54 51.26 16.59
N LEU A 68 2.79 50.02 16.98
CA LEU A 68 3.17 48.92 16.11
C LEU A 68 2.04 47.87 16.07
N GLY A 69 1.17 47.93 15.08
CA GLY A 69 0.13 46.92 14.88
C GLY A 69 0.71 45.53 14.52
N GLY A 70 0.02 44.47 14.92
CA GLY A 70 0.33 43.08 14.54
C GLY A 70 1.39 42.40 15.40
N ALA A 71 2.19 41.51 14.80
CA ALA A 71 3.14 40.61 15.47
C ALA A 71 4.16 41.31 16.40
N GLY A 72 4.47 42.59 16.12
CA GLY A 72 5.35 43.41 16.97
C GLY A 72 4.77 43.70 18.36
N ALA A 73 3.46 43.93 18.47
CA ALA A 73 2.78 44.15 19.76
C ALA A 73 2.73 42.88 20.62
N LEU A 74 2.54 41.72 19.97
CA LEU A 74 2.51 40.41 20.62
C LEU A 74 3.88 39.99 21.16
N ALA A 75 4.96 40.21 20.39
CA ALA A 75 6.32 39.95 20.83
C ALA A 75 6.72 40.87 22.01
N ALA A 76 6.35 42.15 21.95
CA ALA A 76 6.58 43.08 23.04
C ALA A 76 5.82 42.67 24.32
N THR A 77 4.56 42.25 24.19
CA THR A 77 3.72 41.83 25.32
C THR A 77 4.21 40.52 25.95
N ALA A 78 4.61 39.53 25.13
CA ALA A 78 5.16 38.27 25.61
C ALA A 78 6.50 38.46 26.34
N GLY A 79 7.39 39.32 25.82
CA GLY A 79 8.62 39.71 26.52
C GLY A 79 8.35 40.39 27.86
N LEU A 80 7.29 41.21 27.92
CA LEU A 80 6.86 41.91 29.12
C LEU A 80 6.33 40.95 30.21
N ILE A 81 5.53 39.95 29.81
CA ILE A 81 5.00 38.92 30.71
C ILE A 81 6.12 38.04 31.23
N ALA A 82 7.04 37.62 30.36
CA ALA A 82 8.20 36.80 30.72
C ALA A 82 9.10 37.52 31.75
N ALA A 83 9.36 38.81 31.55
CA ALA A 83 10.12 39.63 32.49
C ALA A 83 9.41 39.79 33.85
N THR A 84 8.10 40.02 33.83
CA THR A 84 7.28 40.19 35.05
C THR A 84 7.23 38.90 35.88
N VAL A 85 7.03 37.75 35.24
CA VAL A 85 6.99 36.43 35.91
C VAL A 85 8.37 36.06 36.46
N GLY A 86 9.45 36.32 35.71
CA GLY A 86 10.82 36.11 36.17
C GLY A 86 11.16 36.96 37.41
N ALA A 87 10.70 38.22 37.42
CA ALA A 87 10.89 39.14 38.55
C ALA A 87 10.06 38.75 39.78
N ALA A 88 8.87 38.16 39.61
CA ALA A 88 8.02 37.71 40.72
C ALA A 88 8.49 36.39 41.34
N LEU A 89 9.04 35.48 40.54
CA LEU A 89 9.47 34.16 41.02
C LEU A 89 10.78 34.22 41.80
N ALA A 90 11.72 35.12 41.44
CA ALA A 90 13.01 35.19 42.11
C ALA A 90 12.92 35.51 43.63
N PRO A 91 12.13 36.50 44.10
CA PRO A 91 11.90 36.75 45.53
C PRO A 91 11.20 35.59 46.23
N LEU A 92 10.21 34.97 45.59
CA LEU A 92 9.47 33.82 46.16
C LEU A 92 10.39 32.62 46.38
N THR A 93 11.27 32.30 45.42
CA THR A 93 12.29 31.26 45.60
C THR A 93 13.32 31.61 46.67
N TYR A 94 13.69 32.89 46.80
CA TYR A 94 14.63 33.36 47.84
C TYR A 94 14.02 33.24 49.25
N PHE A 95 12.79 33.72 49.44
CA PHE A 95 12.09 33.63 50.73
C PHE A 95 11.76 32.19 51.12
N TRP A 96 11.35 31.36 50.16
CA TRP A 96 11.11 29.93 50.40
C TRP A 96 12.38 29.18 50.81
N ALA A 97 13.52 29.47 50.19
CA ALA A 97 14.80 28.87 50.55
C ALA A 97 15.29 29.30 51.95
N ARG A 98 15.05 30.57 52.33
CA ARG A 98 15.42 31.11 53.65
C ARG A 98 14.51 30.59 54.77
N ALA A 99 13.20 30.47 54.52
CA ALA A 99 12.22 29.98 55.50
C ALA A 99 12.43 28.51 55.91
N ARG A 100 13.16 27.71 55.11
CA ARG A 100 13.42 26.29 55.37
C ARG A 100 14.85 25.97 55.81
N GLY A 101 15.68 27.00 56.09
CA GLY A 101 17.04 26.80 56.58
C GLY A 101 17.94 25.99 55.64
N GLY A 102 17.73 26.10 54.32
CA GLY A 102 18.45 25.29 53.34
C GLY A 102 19.97 25.59 53.28
N PRO A 103 20.81 24.64 52.82
CA PRO A 103 22.28 24.68 52.93
C PRO A 103 22.96 25.53 51.86
N TRP A 104 22.33 26.62 51.43
CA TRP A 104 22.81 27.46 50.34
C TRP A 104 23.81 28.46 50.93
N LYS A 105 25.11 28.34 50.63
CA LYS A 105 26.14 29.26 51.17
C LYS A 105 25.96 30.70 50.70
N HIS A 106 25.32 30.92 49.54
CA HIS A 106 25.00 32.24 48.97
C HIS A 106 23.63 32.22 48.26
N PRO A 107 22.51 32.22 49.01
CA PRO A 107 21.16 32.02 48.47
C PRO A 107 20.75 33.09 47.45
N GLU A 108 21.29 34.31 47.55
CA GLU A 108 21.05 35.39 46.60
C GLU A 108 21.63 35.12 45.21
N ARG A 109 22.82 34.51 45.13
CA ARG A 109 23.47 34.18 43.85
C ARG A 109 22.73 33.05 43.14
N GLU A 110 22.26 32.06 43.88
CA GLU A 110 21.55 30.92 43.29
C GLU A 110 20.11 31.28 42.91
N ALA A 111 19.41 32.12 43.67
CA ALA A 111 18.13 32.68 43.26
C ALA A 111 18.24 33.50 41.95
N ARG A 112 19.30 34.33 41.81
CA ARG A 112 19.57 35.05 40.53
C ARG A 112 19.96 34.12 39.38
N ARG A 113 20.49 32.93 39.66
CA ARG A 113 20.86 31.95 38.64
C ARG A 113 19.63 31.17 38.16
N LEU A 114 18.78 30.74 39.10
CA LEU A 114 17.49 30.11 38.82
C LEU A 114 16.54 31.06 38.11
N GLY A 115 16.44 32.32 38.54
CA GLY A 115 15.65 33.34 37.85
C GLY A 115 16.11 33.57 36.40
N ARG A 116 17.42 33.56 36.14
CA ARG A 116 17.97 33.66 34.77
C ARG A 116 17.66 32.44 33.91
N HIS A 117 17.76 31.23 34.45
CA HIS A 117 17.40 30.02 33.72
C HIS A 117 15.90 29.95 33.44
N ALA A 118 15.05 30.30 34.41
CA ALA A 118 13.61 30.39 34.23
C ALA A 118 13.23 31.44 33.17
N GLY A 119 13.84 32.63 33.24
CA GLY A 119 13.62 33.70 32.25
C GLY A 119 14.04 33.28 30.83
N LEU A 120 15.19 32.60 30.68
CA LEU A 120 15.65 32.09 29.39
C LEU A 120 14.70 31.02 28.83
N GLN A 121 14.20 30.13 29.68
CA GLN A 121 13.32 29.04 29.27
C GLN A 121 11.93 29.58 28.86
N VAL A 122 11.40 30.58 29.58
CA VAL A 122 10.17 31.27 29.19
C VAL A 122 10.37 32.05 27.88
N ALA A 123 11.53 32.67 27.66
CA ALA A 123 11.84 33.35 26.41
C ALA A 123 11.91 32.39 25.21
N ILE A 124 12.52 31.21 25.38
CA ILE A 124 12.56 30.16 24.35
C ILE A 124 11.15 29.64 24.04
N SER A 125 10.34 29.37 25.06
CA SER A 125 8.96 28.93 24.88
C SER A 125 8.10 30.00 24.21
N GLY A 126 8.31 31.28 24.53
CA GLY A 126 7.63 32.41 23.87
C GLY A 126 8.05 32.58 22.41
N ALA A 127 9.34 32.39 22.09
CA ALA A 127 9.82 32.42 20.71
C ALA A 127 9.29 31.25 19.88
N ALA A 128 9.21 30.05 20.46
CA ALA A 128 8.58 28.89 19.83
C ALA A 128 7.08 29.14 19.59
N TRP A 129 6.38 29.76 20.54
CA TRP A 129 4.98 30.16 20.38
C TRP A 129 4.78 31.15 19.24
N LEU A 130 5.64 32.18 19.11
CA LEU A 130 5.59 33.15 18.00
C LEU A 130 5.88 32.51 16.63
N ALA A 131 6.83 31.59 16.56
CA ALA A 131 7.14 30.87 15.31
C ALA A 131 6.00 29.95 14.86
N ILE A 132 5.30 29.35 15.83
CA ILE A 132 4.12 28.53 15.57
C ILE A 132 2.96 29.42 15.12
N GLU A 133 2.69 30.56 15.77
CA GLU A 133 1.60 31.43 15.32
C GLU A 133 1.84 32.08 13.96
N ALA A 134 3.09 32.43 13.65
CA ALA A 134 3.44 32.91 12.31
C ALA A 134 3.17 31.84 11.24
N LYS A 135 3.35 30.55 11.57
CA LYS A 135 2.99 29.42 10.69
C LYS A 135 1.50 29.14 10.66
N SER A 136 0.78 29.25 11.78
CA SER A 136 -0.67 29.09 11.84
C SER A 136 -1.39 30.16 11.01
N LEU A 137 -0.94 31.42 11.05
CA LEU A 137 -1.45 32.50 10.19
C LEU A 137 -1.15 32.26 8.70
N ALA A 138 0.02 31.68 8.38
CA ALA A 138 0.34 31.25 7.02
C ALA A 138 -0.48 30.02 6.57
N PHE A 139 -0.88 29.16 7.52
CA PHE A 139 -1.64 27.94 7.29
C PHE A 139 -3.16 28.18 7.20
N GLU A 140 -3.72 29.11 7.98
CA GLU A 140 -5.11 29.58 7.87
C GLU A 140 -5.40 30.19 6.50
N ALA A 141 -4.38 30.72 5.81
CA ALA A 141 -4.48 31.16 4.43
C ALA A 141 -4.58 30.01 3.40
N SER A 142 -4.45 28.74 3.81
CA SER A 142 -4.31 27.56 2.91
C SER A 142 -5.26 26.36 3.16
N LEU A 143 -6.34 26.56 3.93
CA LEU A 143 -7.58 25.75 3.98
C LEU A 143 -7.65 24.34 4.68
N VAL A 144 -8.85 24.12 5.26
CA VAL A 144 -9.59 22.92 5.76
C VAL A 144 -8.96 21.99 6.82
N ALA A 145 -8.83 22.47 8.07
CA ALA A 145 -8.91 21.60 9.25
C ALA A 145 -9.86 22.22 10.27
N SER A 146 -10.66 21.42 11.00
CA SER A 146 -11.56 22.00 12.01
C SER A 146 -10.70 22.69 13.09
N PRO A 147 -11.00 23.96 13.45
CA PRO A 147 -10.19 24.72 14.42
C PRO A 147 -10.04 24.01 15.77
N ALA A 148 -10.94 23.08 16.10
CA ALA A 148 -10.91 22.30 17.33
C ALA A 148 -9.79 21.24 17.34
N VAL A 149 -9.56 20.54 16.23
CA VAL A 149 -8.54 19.48 16.14
C VAL A 149 -7.13 20.08 16.20
N VAL A 150 -6.92 21.21 15.52
CA VAL A 150 -5.66 21.95 15.57
C VAL A 150 -5.40 22.48 16.98
N LYS A 151 -6.41 23.03 17.66
CA LYS A 151 -6.28 23.50 19.05
C LYS A 151 -5.99 22.35 20.04
N LEU A 152 -6.55 21.16 19.82
CA LEU A 152 -6.29 19.97 20.66
C LEU A 152 -4.87 19.42 20.50
N LEU A 153 -4.37 19.34 19.27
CA LEU A 153 -3.00 18.94 18.99
C LEU A 153 -2.00 19.95 19.55
N LEU A 154 -2.28 21.25 19.40
CA LEU A 154 -1.47 22.33 19.98
C LEU A 154 -1.51 22.30 21.52
N PHE A 155 -2.66 22.02 22.14
CA PHE A 155 -2.76 21.86 23.60
C PHE A 155 -1.92 20.67 24.10
N GLY A 156 -1.92 19.55 23.39
CA GLY A 156 -1.08 18.39 23.72
C GLY A 156 0.42 18.69 23.65
N ILE A 157 0.85 19.37 22.59
CA ILE A 157 2.27 19.76 22.40
C ILE A 157 2.71 20.80 23.44
N LEU A 158 1.81 21.70 23.88
CA LEU A 158 2.11 22.76 24.86
C LEU A 158 2.05 22.27 26.31
N THR A 159 1.22 21.27 26.63
CA THR A 159 1.08 20.75 28.00
C THR A 159 2.06 19.63 28.32
N ALA A 160 2.51 18.86 27.33
CA ALA A 160 3.47 17.77 27.53
C ALA A 160 4.80 18.20 28.20
N PRO A 161 5.42 19.36 27.87
CA PRO A 161 6.62 19.82 28.57
C PRO A 161 6.35 20.22 30.02
N LEU A 162 5.17 20.79 30.29
CA LEU A 162 4.76 21.20 31.64
C LEU A 162 4.50 19.97 32.53
N VAL A 163 3.81 18.96 31.98
CA VAL A 163 3.60 17.68 32.66
C VAL A 163 4.93 16.97 32.89
N GLY A 164 5.82 16.94 31.89
CA GLY A 164 7.17 16.38 32.02
C GLY A 164 8.00 17.08 33.09
N PHE A 165 7.88 18.41 33.21
CA PHE A 165 8.53 19.20 34.26
C PHE A 165 7.98 18.90 35.66
N VAL A 166 6.66 18.82 35.82
CA VAL A 166 6.02 18.47 37.10
C VAL A 166 6.36 17.05 37.53
N VAL A 167 6.35 16.08 36.61
CA VAL A 167 6.78 14.71 36.88
C VAL A 167 8.26 14.67 37.28
N SER A 168 9.14 15.39 36.58
CA SER A 168 10.58 15.44 36.92
C SER A 168 10.81 16.04 38.31
N LEU A 169 10.14 17.15 38.66
CA LEU A 169 10.21 17.75 39.99
C LEU A 169 9.67 16.83 41.08
N THR A 170 8.60 16.09 40.78
CA THR A 170 7.95 15.16 41.73
C THR A 170 8.83 13.94 41.98
N VAL A 171 9.44 13.36 40.94
CA VAL A 171 10.42 12.27 41.04
C VAL A 171 11.67 12.75 41.81
N GLN A 172 12.18 13.95 41.51
CA GLN A 172 13.32 14.51 42.25
C GLN A 172 12.99 14.80 43.71
N ALA A 173 11.76 15.22 44.04
CA ALA A 173 11.32 15.47 45.40
C ALA A 173 11.11 14.18 46.21
N LEU A 174 10.51 13.15 45.60
CA LEU A 174 10.21 11.86 46.24
C LEU A 174 11.46 11.02 46.49
N PHE A 175 12.44 11.04 45.59
CA PHE A 175 13.65 10.19 45.69
C PHE A 175 14.84 10.90 46.36
N ARG A 176 14.74 12.20 46.68
CA ARG A 176 15.81 12.97 47.36
C ARG A 176 16.27 12.37 48.70
N PRO A 177 15.40 11.82 49.57
CA PRO A 177 15.82 11.19 50.82
C PRO A 177 16.61 9.89 50.60
N VAL A 178 16.26 9.14 49.55
CA VAL A 178 16.88 7.85 49.19
C VAL A 178 18.25 8.06 48.51
N LEU A 179 18.37 9.11 47.69
CA LEU A 179 19.60 9.44 46.96
C LEU A 179 20.65 10.16 47.84
N GLY A 180 20.26 10.71 49.00
CA GLY A 180 21.18 11.38 49.93
C GLY A 180 22.27 10.47 50.51
N GLY A 181 22.09 9.14 50.47
CA GLY A 181 23.11 8.15 50.87
C GLY A 181 24.09 7.76 49.77
N LEU A 182 23.83 8.15 48.51
CA LEU A 182 24.71 7.83 47.38
C LEU A 182 25.67 8.99 47.16
N GLY A 183 26.97 8.71 47.23
CA GLY A 183 28.03 9.72 47.12
C GLY A 183 27.89 10.68 45.92
N PRO A 184 28.48 11.88 46.00
CA PRO A 184 28.15 13.06 45.18
C PRO A 184 28.27 12.89 43.66
N ASN A 185 28.99 11.86 43.18
CA ASN A 185 29.10 11.55 41.76
C ASN A 185 27.93 10.72 41.21
N ARG A 186 27.27 9.89 42.02
CA ARG A 186 26.12 9.07 41.59
C ARG A 186 24.83 9.88 41.55
N SER A 187 24.63 10.78 42.52
CA SER A 187 23.50 11.73 42.51
C SER A 187 23.52 12.64 41.28
N ARG A 188 24.68 13.20 40.93
CA ARG A 188 24.85 14.04 39.72
C ARG A 188 24.62 13.29 38.41
N ARG A 189 24.95 11.99 38.33
CA ARG A 189 24.65 11.17 37.14
C ARG A 189 23.14 10.90 37.03
N PHE A 190 22.48 10.62 38.15
CA PHE A 190 21.04 10.39 38.18
C PHE A 190 20.24 11.64 37.82
N GLU A 191 20.62 12.82 38.35
CA GLU A 191 20.00 14.10 38.01
C GLU A 191 20.14 14.44 36.52
N ARG A 192 21.28 14.12 35.89
CA ARG A 192 21.49 14.29 34.45
C ARG A 192 20.63 13.35 33.60
N LEU A 193 20.49 12.09 34.01
CA LEU A 193 19.64 11.11 33.32
C LEU A 193 18.15 11.44 33.47
N ALA A 194 17.71 11.83 34.67
CA ALA A 194 16.33 12.24 34.93
C ALA A 194 15.94 13.55 34.21
N GLY A 195 16.91 14.47 34.01
CA GLY A 195 16.72 15.67 33.20
C GLY A 195 16.72 15.43 31.69
N ALA A 196 17.34 14.35 31.20
CA ALA A 196 17.44 14.03 29.78
C ALA A 196 16.20 13.28 29.24
N LEU A 197 15.50 12.52 30.09
CA LEU A 197 14.27 11.79 29.73
C LEU A 197 13.16 12.66 29.09
N PRO A 198 12.79 13.83 29.65
CA PRO A 198 11.77 14.68 29.03
C PRO A 198 12.26 15.33 27.71
N ILE A 199 13.57 15.53 27.55
CA ILE A 199 14.16 16.03 26.30
C ILE A 199 14.10 14.95 25.21
N GLY A 200 14.37 13.69 25.57
CA GLY A 200 14.21 12.55 24.65
C GLY A 200 12.77 12.35 24.21
N ALA A 201 11.80 12.47 25.12
CA ALA A 201 10.37 12.39 24.80
C ALA A 201 9.92 13.56 23.90
N LEU A 202 10.42 14.77 24.15
CA LEU A 202 10.14 15.95 23.31
C LEU A 202 10.75 15.81 21.91
N LEU A 203 11.95 15.25 21.79
CA LEU A 203 12.60 14.97 20.50
C LEU A 203 11.84 13.90 19.70
N LEU A 204 11.32 12.85 20.34
CA LEU A 204 10.49 11.84 19.69
C LEU A 204 9.15 12.42 19.20
N LEU A 205 8.53 13.30 20.00
CA LEU A 205 7.32 14.04 19.58
C LEU A 205 7.59 15.04 18.45
N LEU A 206 8.75 15.70 18.46
CA LEU A 206 9.20 16.58 17.38
C LEU A 206 9.52 15.80 16.10
N ILE A 207 10.13 14.62 16.19
CA ILE A 207 10.34 13.73 15.03
C ILE A 207 8.99 13.28 14.48
N GLY A 208 8.03 12.89 15.34
CA GLY A 208 6.67 12.56 14.92
C GLY A 208 5.90 13.74 14.28
N ALA A 209 6.20 14.98 14.67
CA ALA A 209 5.58 16.19 14.12
C ALA A 209 6.33 16.78 12.91
N LEU A 210 7.59 16.40 12.70
CA LEU A 210 8.43 16.76 11.54
C LEU A 210 8.38 15.68 10.44
N SER A 211 7.94 14.48 10.77
CA SER A 211 7.51 13.51 9.77
C SER A 211 6.38 14.15 8.95
N PRO A 212 6.45 14.16 7.61
CA PRO A 212 5.34 14.61 6.80
C PRO A 212 4.11 13.77 7.15
N PRO A 213 2.89 14.33 7.15
CA PRO A 213 1.70 13.51 7.24
C PRO A 213 1.77 12.46 6.13
N ALA A 214 1.63 11.18 6.49
CA ALA A 214 1.41 10.13 5.50
C ALA A 214 0.15 10.53 4.71
N GLY A 215 0.32 10.74 3.41
CA GLY A 215 -0.72 11.22 2.50
C GLY A 215 -0.67 12.73 2.30
N ARG A 216 0.12 13.16 1.32
CA ARG A 216 -0.15 14.33 0.46
C ARG A 216 0.97 14.45 -0.59
N GLY A 217 0.82 13.68 -1.65
CA GLY A 217 1.50 13.92 -2.92
C GLY A 217 0.79 13.25 -4.07
N ALA A 218 -0.54 13.40 -4.15
CA ALA A 218 -1.15 13.40 -5.47
C ALA A 218 -0.64 14.66 -6.18
N GLU A 219 0.36 14.50 -7.06
CA GLU A 219 0.45 15.42 -8.19
C GLU A 219 -0.93 15.43 -8.83
N ARG A 220 -1.55 16.60 -8.75
CA ARG A 220 -2.88 16.85 -9.24
C ARG A 220 -2.85 16.47 -10.71
N ILE A 221 -3.59 15.43 -11.11
CA ILE A 221 -3.92 15.23 -12.51
C ILE A 221 -4.41 16.60 -12.99
N GLU A 222 -3.71 17.23 -13.92
CA GLU A 222 -4.19 18.44 -14.59
C GLU A 222 -5.38 18.04 -15.48
N THR A 223 -6.47 17.59 -14.87
CA THR A 223 -7.77 17.61 -15.53
C THR A 223 -8.21 19.06 -15.53
N ALA A 224 -8.07 19.68 -16.70
CA ALA A 224 -8.79 20.90 -16.99
C ALA A 224 -10.29 20.68 -16.66
N SER A 225 -10.81 21.56 -15.80
CA SER A 225 -12.22 21.69 -15.38
C SER A 225 -12.69 20.79 -14.21
N ALA A 226 -13.09 21.45 -13.13
CA ALA A 226 -13.85 20.89 -12.00
C ALA A 226 -15.34 20.68 -12.29
N ALA A 227 -15.74 20.69 -13.57
CA ALA A 227 -17.09 20.31 -13.97
C ALA A 227 -17.14 18.78 -14.16
N PRO A 228 -18.15 18.08 -13.63
CA PRO A 228 -18.35 16.67 -13.91
C PRO A 228 -18.39 16.45 -15.42
N ILE A 229 -17.63 15.48 -15.91
CA ILE A 229 -17.76 15.02 -17.29
C ILE A 229 -19.11 14.31 -17.37
N ASP A 230 -19.97 14.72 -18.31
CA ASP A 230 -21.13 13.89 -18.65
C ASP A 230 -20.59 12.65 -19.38
N SER A 231 -20.61 11.50 -18.71
CA SER A 231 -20.14 10.25 -19.30
C SER A 231 -21.11 9.85 -20.39
N PRO A 232 -20.65 9.66 -21.65
CA PRO A 232 -21.53 9.25 -22.72
C PRO A 232 -22.18 7.91 -22.40
N GLU A 233 -21.40 6.95 -21.85
CA GLU A 233 -21.92 5.63 -21.50
C GLU A 233 -21.74 5.25 -20.03
N ARG A 234 -22.47 4.21 -19.61
CA ARG A 234 -22.15 3.41 -18.42
C ARG A 234 -21.38 2.17 -18.86
N VAL A 235 -20.31 1.81 -18.14
CA VAL A 235 -19.48 0.66 -18.49
C VAL A 235 -19.40 -0.35 -17.35
N LEU A 236 -19.72 -1.62 -17.66
CA LEU A 236 -19.47 -2.76 -16.79
C LEU A 236 -18.31 -3.58 -17.38
N LEU A 237 -17.17 -3.59 -16.69
CA LEU A 237 -15.97 -4.33 -17.05
C LEU A 237 -15.80 -5.55 -16.15
N ILE A 238 -15.96 -6.74 -16.72
CA ILE A 238 -15.83 -8.03 -16.04
C ILE A 238 -14.53 -8.71 -16.48
N GLY A 239 -13.64 -8.95 -15.54
CA GLY A 239 -12.43 -9.74 -15.72
C GLY A 239 -12.66 -11.20 -15.31
N VAL A 240 -12.39 -12.14 -16.22
CA VAL A 240 -12.44 -13.58 -15.95
C VAL A 240 -11.05 -14.16 -16.17
N ASP A 241 -10.38 -14.57 -15.10
CA ASP A 241 -8.98 -15.03 -15.14
C ASP A 241 -8.81 -16.30 -15.97
N GLY A 242 -7.84 -16.29 -16.89
CA GLY A 242 -7.52 -17.44 -17.73
C GLY A 242 -8.61 -17.89 -18.72
N ALA A 243 -9.68 -17.12 -18.93
CA ALA A 243 -10.76 -17.46 -19.86
C ALA A 243 -10.26 -17.55 -21.31
N CYS A 244 -10.57 -18.67 -21.99
CA CYS A 244 -10.04 -18.93 -23.33
C CYS A 244 -11.03 -19.60 -24.29
N PHE A 245 -10.97 -19.19 -25.57
CA PHE A 245 -11.80 -19.76 -26.65
C PHE A 245 -11.72 -21.29 -26.80
N PRO A 246 -10.56 -21.98 -26.66
CA PRO A 246 -10.54 -23.44 -26.70
C PRO A 246 -11.47 -24.14 -25.69
N VAL A 247 -11.81 -23.48 -24.59
CA VAL A 247 -12.84 -23.94 -23.66
C VAL A 247 -14.20 -23.37 -24.06
N ILE A 248 -14.29 -22.06 -24.27
CA ILE A 248 -15.56 -21.35 -24.52
C ILE A 248 -16.26 -21.83 -25.79
N ASP A 249 -15.56 -21.99 -26.92
CA ASP A 249 -16.16 -22.41 -28.20
C ASP A 249 -16.91 -23.73 -28.04
N ARG A 250 -16.29 -24.70 -27.37
CA ARG A 250 -16.94 -25.98 -27.06
C ARG A 250 -18.17 -25.80 -26.17
N LEU A 251 -18.10 -24.91 -25.18
CA LEU A 251 -19.20 -24.65 -24.26
C LEU A 251 -20.36 -23.91 -24.91
N ILE A 252 -20.09 -23.07 -25.91
CA ILE A 252 -21.09 -22.45 -26.78
C ILE A 252 -21.80 -23.56 -27.57
N ASP A 253 -21.04 -24.46 -28.20
CA ASP A 253 -21.60 -25.57 -29.00
C ASP A 253 -22.57 -26.47 -28.21
N VAL A 254 -22.33 -26.65 -26.90
CA VAL A 254 -23.19 -27.47 -26.03
C VAL A 254 -24.18 -26.64 -25.17
N GLY A 255 -24.24 -25.32 -25.38
CA GLY A 255 -25.19 -24.43 -24.71
C GLY A 255 -24.95 -24.21 -23.22
N LEU A 256 -23.71 -24.33 -22.75
CA LEU A 256 -23.35 -24.19 -21.32
C LEU A 256 -22.91 -22.77 -20.92
N VAL A 257 -22.61 -21.89 -21.87
CA VAL A 257 -22.24 -20.49 -21.64
C VAL A 257 -23.09 -19.50 -22.47
N PRO A 258 -24.42 -19.52 -22.32
CA PRO A 258 -25.33 -18.74 -23.17
C PRO A 258 -25.15 -17.22 -23.05
N ASN A 259 -24.65 -16.69 -21.92
CA ASN A 259 -24.50 -15.25 -21.74
C ASN A 259 -23.28 -14.73 -22.52
N LEU A 260 -22.15 -15.43 -22.45
CA LEU A 260 -20.97 -15.16 -23.27
C LEU A 260 -21.27 -15.34 -24.75
N ALA A 261 -22.00 -16.42 -25.12
CA ALA A 261 -22.44 -16.63 -26.50
C ALA A 261 -23.26 -15.44 -27.00
N GLY A 262 -24.28 -15.04 -26.23
CA GLY A 262 -25.14 -13.91 -26.58
C GLY A 262 -24.40 -12.57 -26.65
N LEU A 263 -23.37 -12.36 -25.81
CA LEU A 263 -22.53 -11.16 -25.85
C LEU A 263 -21.67 -11.12 -27.13
N LEU A 264 -21.12 -12.26 -27.55
CA LEU A 264 -20.36 -12.38 -28.80
C LEU A 264 -21.26 -12.25 -30.03
N GLU A 265 -22.48 -12.80 -29.99
CA GLU A 265 -23.42 -12.76 -31.10
C GLU A 265 -24.02 -11.37 -31.34
N ARG A 266 -24.42 -10.68 -30.27
CA ARG A 266 -25.06 -9.36 -30.37
C ARG A 266 -24.07 -8.20 -30.35
N GLY A 267 -22.81 -8.44 -30.00
CA GLY A 267 -21.80 -7.41 -29.84
C GLY A 267 -20.63 -7.58 -30.80
N ALA A 268 -19.42 -7.44 -30.28
CA ALA A 268 -18.18 -7.76 -30.98
C ALA A 268 -17.16 -8.34 -30.01
N GLY A 269 -16.25 -9.17 -30.51
CA GLY A 269 -15.29 -9.84 -29.65
C GLY A 269 -14.18 -10.56 -30.41
N GLY A 270 -13.22 -11.11 -29.70
CA GLY A 270 -12.08 -11.77 -30.31
C GLY A 270 -11.00 -12.14 -29.30
N ARG A 271 -9.87 -12.59 -29.82
CA ARG A 271 -8.72 -12.96 -28.99
C ARG A 271 -8.03 -11.71 -28.47
N LEU A 272 -7.98 -11.55 -27.15
CA LEU A 272 -7.19 -10.54 -26.47
C LEU A 272 -5.80 -11.10 -26.18
N ARG A 273 -4.75 -10.43 -26.66
CA ARG A 273 -3.36 -10.85 -26.45
C ARG A 273 -2.78 -10.26 -25.16
N ALA A 274 -2.34 -11.13 -24.27
CA ALA A 274 -1.62 -10.79 -23.04
C ALA A 274 -0.29 -10.04 -23.32
N VAL A 275 0.23 -9.37 -22.30
CA VAL A 275 1.62 -8.87 -22.29
C VAL A 275 2.58 -9.89 -21.66
N MET A 276 3.88 -9.68 -21.82
CA MET A 276 4.90 -10.50 -21.16
C MET A 276 5.36 -9.82 -19.86
N PRO A 277 5.53 -10.57 -18.76
CA PRO A 277 5.16 -11.98 -18.60
C PRO A 277 3.63 -12.14 -18.53
N PRO A 278 3.05 -13.25 -19.04
CA PRO A 278 1.60 -13.45 -19.08
C PRO A 278 1.11 -13.99 -17.75
N PHE A 279 1.43 -13.32 -16.65
CA PHE A 279 0.96 -13.64 -15.31
C PHE A 279 -0.15 -12.67 -14.91
N SER A 280 -1.06 -13.10 -14.05
CA SER A 280 -2.26 -12.34 -13.70
C SER A 280 -1.94 -10.93 -13.14
N PRO A 281 -1.07 -10.73 -12.13
CA PRO A 281 -0.82 -9.37 -11.61
C PRO A 281 -0.28 -8.39 -12.67
N PRO A 282 0.75 -8.74 -13.47
CA PRO A 282 1.22 -7.89 -14.56
C PRO A 282 0.14 -7.55 -15.57
N VAL A 283 -0.60 -8.55 -16.04
CA VAL A 283 -1.54 -8.35 -17.14
C VAL A 283 -2.82 -7.65 -16.67
N TRP A 284 -3.38 -7.97 -15.51
CA TRP A 284 -4.53 -7.26 -14.95
C TRP A 284 -4.21 -5.79 -14.64
N THR A 285 -2.99 -5.50 -14.20
CA THR A 285 -2.54 -4.11 -14.05
C THR A 285 -2.39 -3.42 -15.39
N THR A 286 -1.89 -4.12 -16.42
CA THR A 286 -1.85 -3.61 -17.80
C THR A 286 -3.24 -3.32 -18.34
N ILE A 287 -4.22 -4.23 -18.17
CA ILE A 287 -5.62 -4.04 -18.58
C ILE A 287 -6.21 -2.78 -17.94
N ALA A 288 -5.90 -2.56 -16.67
CA ALA A 288 -6.40 -1.43 -15.91
C ALA A 288 -5.73 -0.09 -16.22
N THR A 289 -4.52 -0.08 -16.81
CA THR A 289 -3.69 1.13 -16.95
C THR A 289 -3.35 1.50 -18.39
N GLY A 290 -3.42 0.53 -19.32
CA GLY A 290 -3.04 0.72 -20.73
C GLY A 290 -1.53 0.79 -20.97
N VAL A 291 -0.70 0.53 -19.96
CA VAL A 291 0.76 0.54 -20.04
C VAL A 291 1.33 -0.79 -19.59
N ARG A 292 2.61 -1.05 -19.86
CA ARG A 292 3.25 -2.35 -19.59
C ARG A 292 3.86 -2.45 -18.18
N PRO A 293 4.25 -3.67 -17.76
CA PRO A 293 4.82 -3.94 -16.43
C PRO A 293 5.94 -3.00 -15.98
N TRP A 294 6.87 -2.64 -16.86
CA TRP A 294 7.97 -1.74 -16.52
C TRP A 294 7.54 -0.29 -16.25
N ARG A 295 6.37 0.14 -16.78
CA ARG A 295 5.79 1.47 -16.53
C ARG A 295 4.97 1.46 -15.23
N HIS A 296 4.03 0.53 -15.09
CA HIS A 296 3.16 0.49 -13.92
C HIS A 296 3.81 -0.17 -12.68
N GLY A 297 4.96 -0.80 -12.82
CA GLY A 297 5.76 -1.34 -11.72
C GLY A 297 5.30 -2.70 -11.17
N ILE A 298 4.34 -3.36 -11.83
CA ILE A 298 3.81 -4.66 -11.41
C ILE A 298 4.22 -5.72 -12.44
N ASP A 299 5.21 -6.55 -12.14
CA ASP A 299 5.78 -7.51 -13.08
C ASP A 299 5.80 -8.97 -12.56
N ARG A 300 5.28 -9.19 -11.34
CA ARG A 300 5.27 -10.49 -10.65
C ARG A 300 4.21 -10.55 -9.54
N PHE A 301 4.07 -11.72 -8.92
CA PHE A 301 3.12 -11.95 -7.81
C PHE A 301 3.62 -11.43 -6.46
N ALA A 302 4.94 -11.42 -6.23
CA ALA A 302 5.54 -10.94 -5.00
C ALA A 302 6.72 -10.01 -5.29
N ILE A 303 6.66 -8.80 -4.75
CA ILE A 303 7.62 -7.73 -4.99
C ILE A 303 8.73 -7.83 -3.94
N PRO A 304 10.01 -7.75 -4.34
CA PRO A 304 11.12 -7.77 -3.39
C PRO A 304 11.05 -6.58 -2.43
N ILE A 305 11.30 -6.83 -1.15
CA ILE A 305 11.45 -5.76 -0.16
C ILE A 305 12.84 -5.13 -0.36
N PRO A 306 12.96 -3.81 -0.58
CA PRO A 306 14.26 -3.17 -0.80
C PRO A 306 15.28 -3.49 0.29
N GLY A 307 16.44 -4.01 -0.12
CA GLY A 307 17.54 -4.38 0.76
C GLY A 307 17.34 -5.67 1.56
N ASP A 308 16.26 -6.42 1.35
CA ASP A 308 15.97 -7.73 1.95
C ASP A 308 15.83 -8.77 0.81
N TYR A 309 16.19 -10.03 1.06
CA TYR A 309 16.01 -11.11 0.08
C TYR A 309 14.56 -11.63 0.06
N ARG A 310 13.73 -11.24 1.03
CA ARG A 310 12.30 -11.56 1.14
C ARG A 310 11.44 -10.72 0.20
N SER A 311 10.23 -11.22 -0.05
CA SER A 311 9.21 -10.59 -0.89
C SER A 311 7.94 -10.28 -0.11
N GLU A 312 7.21 -9.27 -0.57
CA GLU A 312 5.83 -8.98 -0.14
C GLU A 312 4.86 -9.22 -1.29
N LEU A 313 3.63 -9.60 -0.97
CA LEU A 313 2.64 -9.84 -2.01
C LEU A 313 2.29 -8.53 -2.71
N VAL A 314 2.13 -8.60 -4.03
CA VAL A 314 1.72 -7.44 -4.81
C VAL A 314 0.38 -6.88 -4.32
N GLY A 315 0.23 -5.58 -4.44
CA GLY A 315 -0.93 -4.84 -3.96
C GLY A 315 -1.00 -3.47 -4.59
N SER A 316 -2.09 -2.75 -4.33
CA SER A 316 -2.38 -1.47 -4.97
C SER A 316 -1.24 -0.47 -4.74
N VAL A 317 -0.66 -0.42 -3.55
CA VAL A 317 0.44 0.49 -3.16
C VAL A 317 1.71 0.36 -4.01
N HIS A 318 1.88 -0.73 -4.76
CA HIS A 318 3.05 -0.94 -5.61
C HIS A 318 2.86 -0.42 -7.04
N ARG A 319 1.62 -0.15 -7.44
CA ARG A 319 1.31 0.38 -8.78
C ARG A 319 1.74 1.85 -8.88
N ARG A 320 2.63 2.14 -9.83
CA ARG A 320 3.27 3.46 -10.06
C ARG A 320 2.44 4.46 -10.88
N VAL A 321 1.37 3.99 -11.51
CA VAL A 321 0.50 4.82 -12.37
C VAL A 321 -0.97 4.67 -11.96
N PRO A 322 -1.82 5.67 -12.21
CA PRO A 322 -3.27 5.54 -12.02
C PRO A 322 -3.86 4.44 -12.92
N ALA A 323 -4.77 3.67 -12.34
CA ALA A 323 -5.65 2.79 -13.10
C ALA A 323 -6.89 3.57 -13.58
N LEU A 324 -7.61 2.99 -14.53
CA LEU A 324 -8.82 3.55 -15.12
C LEU A 324 -9.85 4.01 -14.06
N TRP A 325 -10.06 3.22 -12.99
CA TRP A 325 -10.96 3.59 -11.91
C TRP A 325 -10.45 4.78 -11.07
N ASP A 326 -9.13 4.94 -10.92
CA ASP A 326 -8.53 6.08 -10.22
C ASP A 326 -8.82 7.37 -11.02
N VAL A 327 -8.67 7.30 -12.34
CA VAL A 327 -8.92 8.41 -13.28
C VAL A 327 -10.40 8.76 -13.36
N ALA A 328 -11.27 7.77 -13.53
CA ALA A 328 -12.72 7.97 -13.55
C ALA A 328 -13.24 8.58 -12.25
N SER A 329 -12.78 8.06 -11.10
CA SER A 329 -13.12 8.61 -9.78
C SER A 329 -12.65 10.05 -9.61
N THR A 330 -11.41 10.36 -10.03
CA THR A 330 -10.86 11.73 -9.97
C THR A 330 -11.62 12.70 -10.87
N ALA A 331 -12.15 12.23 -11.99
CA ALA A 331 -13.04 12.98 -12.87
C ALA A 331 -14.47 13.17 -12.33
N GLY A 332 -14.76 12.65 -11.12
CA GLY A 332 -16.06 12.77 -10.47
C GLY A 332 -17.12 11.77 -10.94
N LEU A 333 -16.73 10.77 -11.75
CA LEU A 333 -17.64 9.69 -12.14
C LEU A 333 -17.81 8.74 -10.96
N PRO A 334 -19.03 8.32 -10.58
CA PRO A 334 -19.22 7.29 -9.55
C PRO A 334 -18.66 5.94 -10.01
N VAL A 335 -17.72 5.36 -9.26
CA VAL A 335 -17.02 4.11 -9.62
C VAL A 335 -17.25 3.02 -8.58
N LEU A 336 -17.55 1.81 -9.05
CA LEU A 336 -17.57 0.59 -8.28
C LEU A 336 -16.43 -0.34 -8.73
N CYS A 337 -15.70 -0.92 -7.79
CA CYS A 337 -14.67 -1.90 -8.10
C CYS A 337 -14.72 -3.05 -7.08
N ALA A 338 -14.91 -4.27 -7.54
CA ALA A 338 -15.04 -5.45 -6.69
C ALA A 338 -14.04 -6.54 -7.12
N GLY A 339 -13.12 -6.87 -6.21
CA GLY A 339 -12.20 -8.00 -6.32
C GLY A 339 -11.04 -7.84 -7.29
N TRP A 340 -10.89 -6.69 -7.98
CA TRP A 340 -9.87 -6.52 -9.03
C TRP A 340 -8.47 -6.87 -8.53
N TYR A 341 -7.70 -7.64 -9.30
CA TYR A 341 -6.41 -8.16 -8.84
C TYR A 341 -5.43 -7.04 -8.45
N ALA A 342 -4.67 -7.24 -7.37
CA ALA A 342 -3.72 -6.26 -6.81
C ALA A 342 -4.39 -4.92 -6.45
N SER A 343 -5.61 -4.97 -5.94
CA SER A 343 -6.35 -3.79 -5.48
C SER A 343 -6.30 -3.57 -3.97
N PHE A 344 -5.77 -4.51 -3.19
CA PHE A 344 -5.52 -4.31 -1.76
C PHE A 344 -4.24 -3.51 -1.48
N PRO A 345 -4.24 -2.56 -0.54
CA PRO A 345 -5.39 -2.06 0.20
C PRO A 345 -6.36 -1.30 -0.71
N ALA A 346 -7.65 -1.42 -0.42
CA ALA A 346 -8.71 -0.78 -1.18
C ALA A 346 -8.48 0.74 -1.25
N THR A 347 -8.44 1.27 -2.47
CA THR A 347 -8.28 2.70 -2.73
C THR A 347 -9.64 3.39 -2.60
N PRO A 348 -9.77 4.50 -1.85
CA PRO A 348 -11.01 5.28 -1.82
C PRO A 348 -11.37 5.81 -3.20
N LEU A 349 -12.57 5.46 -3.67
CA LEU A 349 -13.15 5.94 -4.93
C LEU A 349 -14.34 6.85 -4.64
N SER A 350 -14.83 7.54 -5.67
CA SER A 350 -16.08 8.31 -5.68
C SER A 350 -17.31 7.47 -5.31
N GLY A 351 -17.26 6.16 -5.55
CA GLY A 351 -18.23 5.17 -5.09
C GLY A 351 -17.60 4.21 -4.07
N ALA A 352 -17.33 2.98 -4.49
CA ALA A 352 -16.88 1.90 -3.61
C ALA A 352 -15.78 1.03 -4.23
N MET A 353 -14.84 0.58 -3.40
CA MET A 353 -13.89 -0.48 -3.72
C MET A 353 -13.90 -1.58 -2.67
N VAL A 354 -14.09 -2.82 -3.11
CA VAL A 354 -13.83 -4.03 -2.33
C VAL A 354 -12.64 -4.73 -2.99
N SER A 355 -11.56 -4.93 -2.25
CA SER A 355 -10.30 -5.40 -2.81
C SER A 355 -10.29 -6.90 -3.15
N ASP A 356 -9.24 -7.36 -3.84
CA ASP A 356 -8.94 -8.77 -4.11
C ASP A 356 -8.67 -9.61 -2.86
N ARG A 357 -8.56 -8.97 -1.68
CA ARG A 357 -8.40 -9.64 -0.38
C ARG A 357 -9.66 -9.55 0.48
N ALA A 358 -10.84 -9.37 -0.11
CA ALA A 358 -12.10 -9.17 0.62
C ALA A 358 -12.46 -10.32 1.59
N ALA A 359 -12.17 -11.56 1.22
CA ALA A 359 -12.49 -12.73 2.05
C ALA A 359 -11.59 -12.88 3.29
N ALA A 360 -10.50 -12.12 3.34
CA ALA A 360 -9.57 -12.10 4.46
C ALA A 360 -10.02 -11.11 5.54
N GLU A 361 -9.75 -11.44 6.80
CA GLU A 361 -9.96 -10.54 7.94
C GLU A 361 -8.79 -9.54 8.04
N LEU A 362 -8.75 -8.57 7.12
CA LEU A 362 -7.72 -7.53 7.01
C LEU A 362 -8.33 -6.12 7.07
N GLU A 363 -7.66 -5.20 7.75
CA GLU A 363 -7.96 -3.76 7.69
C GLU A 363 -7.66 -3.21 6.29
N GLY A 364 -8.48 -2.27 5.80
CA GLY A 364 -8.29 -1.63 4.50
C GLY A 364 -8.65 -2.51 3.30
N ARG A 365 -9.41 -3.60 3.50
CA ARG A 365 -9.91 -4.44 2.40
C ARG A 365 -11.12 -3.85 1.67
N CYS A 366 -11.78 -2.85 2.25
CA CYS A 366 -12.90 -2.12 1.66
C CYS A 366 -12.70 -0.60 1.78
N ALA A 367 -13.27 0.14 0.83
CA ALA A 367 -13.39 1.59 0.88
C ALA A 367 -14.75 2.00 0.31
N PRO A 368 -15.64 2.68 1.08
CA PRO A 368 -15.47 3.02 2.49
C PRO A 368 -15.44 1.78 3.41
N GLU A 369 -14.78 1.91 4.56
CA GLU A 369 -14.62 0.83 5.54
C GLU A 369 -15.98 0.28 6.06
N THR A 370 -17.04 1.11 6.02
CA THR A 370 -18.40 0.70 6.40
C THR A 370 -18.95 -0.46 5.57
N LEU A 371 -18.40 -0.73 4.38
CA LEU A 371 -18.78 -1.87 3.56
C LEU A 371 -18.27 -3.21 4.12
N CYS A 372 -17.28 -3.21 5.00
CA CYS A 372 -16.74 -4.43 5.59
C CYS A 372 -17.81 -5.27 6.31
N ASP A 373 -18.78 -4.63 6.98
CA ASP A 373 -19.87 -5.34 7.69
C ASP A 373 -20.77 -6.12 6.72
N ASP A 374 -21.08 -5.52 5.57
CA ASP A 374 -21.87 -6.17 4.51
C ASP A 374 -21.09 -7.32 3.88
N VAL A 375 -19.79 -7.12 3.59
CA VAL A 375 -18.87 -8.15 3.08
C VAL A 375 -18.81 -9.34 4.05
N ASP A 376 -18.66 -9.09 5.36
CA ASP A 376 -18.62 -10.14 6.37
C ASP A 376 -19.97 -10.85 6.54
N GLY A 377 -21.08 -10.13 6.39
CA GLY A 377 -22.43 -10.71 6.35
C GLY A 377 -22.60 -11.69 5.20
N ILE A 378 -22.18 -11.29 3.99
CA ILE A 378 -22.21 -12.13 2.80
C ILE A 378 -21.30 -13.34 2.94
N LEU A 379 -20.05 -13.14 3.39
CA LEU A 379 -19.08 -14.22 3.57
C LEU A 379 -19.56 -15.27 4.57
N ARG A 380 -20.15 -14.85 5.70
CA ARG A 380 -20.74 -15.78 6.69
C ARG A 380 -21.87 -16.60 6.08
N ARG A 381 -22.74 -15.99 5.27
CA ARG A 381 -23.83 -16.69 4.58
C ARG A 381 -23.29 -17.73 3.60
N ILE A 382 -22.29 -17.37 2.79
CA ILE A 382 -21.65 -18.28 1.84
C ILE A 382 -21.01 -19.46 2.57
N ARG A 383 -20.27 -19.23 3.65
CA ARG A 383 -19.61 -20.30 4.42
C ARG A 383 -20.60 -21.21 5.17
N SER A 384 -21.81 -20.73 5.46
CA SER A 384 -22.87 -21.53 6.07
C SER A 384 -23.63 -22.42 5.08
N ASP A 385 -23.49 -22.15 3.78
CA ASP A 385 -24.07 -22.92 2.69
C ASP A 385 -23.03 -23.98 2.27
N ALA A 386 -23.17 -25.22 2.74
CA ALA A 386 -22.16 -26.27 2.50
C ALA A 386 -22.32 -26.98 1.15
N ASP A 387 -23.53 -26.97 0.57
CA ASP A 387 -23.91 -27.90 -0.50
C ASP A 387 -23.84 -27.28 -1.90
N TRP A 388 -23.68 -25.95 -2.01
CA TRP A 388 -23.69 -25.27 -3.31
C TRP A 388 -22.49 -25.58 -4.23
N PHE A 389 -21.43 -26.22 -3.71
CA PHE A 389 -20.28 -26.65 -4.50
C PHE A 389 -20.55 -27.92 -5.31
N GLU A 390 -21.43 -28.81 -4.84
CA GLU A 390 -21.62 -30.14 -5.44
C GLU A 390 -22.02 -30.07 -6.93
N PRO A 391 -22.92 -29.16 -7.36
CA PRO A 391 -23.23 -28.98 -8.78
C PRO A 391 -22.04 -28.50 -9.64
N ILE A 392 -21.00 -27.93 -9.03
CA ILE A 392 -19.84 -27.34 -9.71
C ILE A 392 -18.66 -28.31 -9.72
N LEU A 393 -18.28 -28.80 -8.54
CA LEU A 393 -17.10 -29.63 -8.33
C LEU A 393 -17.38 -31.14 -8.42
N GLY A 394 -18.65 -31.53 -8.46
CA GLY A 394 -19.08 -32.92 -8.39
C GLY A 394 -18.93 -33.51 -6.99
N PRO A 395 -18.91 -34.85 -6.85
CA PRO A 395 -18.92 -35.52 -5.54
C PRO A 395 -17.72 -35.14 -4.68
N SER A 396 -17.98 -34.99 -3.38
CA SER A 396 -17.06 -34.42 -2.39
C SER A 396 -15.92 -35.36 -1.98
N GLU A 397 -16.08 -36.68 -2.10
CA GLU A 397 -15.05 -37.66 -1.75
C GLU A 397 -13.95 -37.73 -2.82
N PRO A 398 -12.70 -37.29 -2.52
CA PRO A 398 -11.58 -37.43 -3.43
C PRO A 398 -11.02 -38.85 -3.38
N ALA A 399 -10.62 -39.39 -4.53
CA ALA A 399 -9.95 -40.69 -4.63
C ALA A 399 -8.46 -40.63 -4.29
N THR A 400 -7.84 -39.45 -4.37
CA THR A 400 -6.41 -39.25 -4.08
C THR A 400 -6.17 -37.99 -3.24
N GLU A 401 -5.01 -37.92 -2.58
CA GLU A 401 -4.61 -36.72 -1.82
C GLU A 401 -4.35 -35.51 -2.72
N GLU A 402 -3.87 -35.76 -3.94
CA GLU A 402 -3.68 -34.72 -4.95
C GLU A 402 -5.03 -34.12 -5.37
N GLU A 403 -6.02 -34.97 -5.62
CA GLU A 403 -7.39 -34.54 -5.92
C GLU A 403 -8.01 -33.78 -4.75
N ARG A 404 -7.81 -34.25 -3.51
CA ARG A 404 -8.25 -33.53 -2.30
C ARG A 404 -7.70 -32.11 -2.28
N SER A 405 -6.38 -31.97 -2.44
CA SER A 405 -5.69 -30.67 -2.41
C SER A 405 -6.21 -29.73 -3.51
N ALA A 406 -6.43 -30.26 -4.72
CA ALA A 406 -6.98 -29.48 -5.83
C ALA A 406 -8.42 -29.01 -5.56
N LEU A 407 -9.28 -29.88 -5.04
CA LEU A 407 -10.66 -29.54 -4.74
C LEU A 407 -10.78 -28.56 -3.57
N ASP A 408 -9.95 -28.69 -2.54
CA ASP A 408 -9.94 -27.77 -1.40
C ASP A 408 -9.52 -26.36 -1.85
N LEU A 409 -8.49 -26.24 -2.69
CA LEU A 409 -8.11 -24.96 -3.30
C LEU A 409 -9.27 -24.36 -4.12
N LEU A 410 -9.89 -25.14 -4.99
CA LEU A 410 -11.01 -24.67 -5.81
C LEU A 410 -12.23 -24.25 -4.98
N ARG A 411 -12.51 -24.95 -3.87
CA ARG A 411 -13.58 -24.54 -2.94
C ARG A 411 -13.30 -23.16 -2.35
N GLU A 412 -12.08 -22.95 -1.88
CA GLU A 412 -11.68 -21.65 -1.33
C GLU A 412 -11.83 -20.53 -2.36
N GLU A 413 -11.36 -20.73 -3.60
CA GLU A 413 -11.48 -19.71 -4.65
C GLU A 413 -12.91 -19.45 -5.08
N LEU A 414 -13.74 -20.50 -5.17
CA LEU A 414 -15.16 -20.34 -5.46
C LEU A 414 -15.87 -19.53 -4.35
N VAL A 415 -15.49 -19.69 -3.08
CA VAL A 415 -16.00 -18.82 -1.99
C VAL A 415 -15.63 -17.37 -2.25
N GLU A 416 -14.40 -17.09 -2.66
CA GLU A 416 -13.94 -15.73 -2.97
C GLU A 416 -14.68 -15.14 -4.16
N ASP A 417 -14.76 -15.87 -5.27
CA ASP A 417 -15.50 -15.43 -6.46
C ASP A 417 -16.97 -15.19 -6.12
N ARG A 418 -17.62 -16.10 -5.37
CA ARG A 418 -19.01 -15.92 -4.94
C ARG A 418 -19.16 -14.70 -4.04
N LEU A 419 -18.22 -14.45 -3.13
CA LEU A 419 -18.22 -13.24 -2.29
C LEU A 419 -18.15 -11.98 -3.15
N ILE A 420 -17.19 -11.91 -4.07
CA ILE A 420 -17.02 -10.74 -4.95
C ILE A 420 -18.26 -10.52 -5.82
N LEU A 421 -18.84 -11.58 -6.37
CA LEU A 421 -20.05 -11.50 -7.19
C LEU A 421 -21.29 -11.11 -6.39
N ASP A 422 -21.48 -11.61 -5.17
CA ASP A 422 -22.60 -11.20 -4.29
C ASP A 422 -22.45 -9.73 -3.81
N VAL A 423 -21.21 -9.28 -3.61
CA VAL A 423 -20.88 -7.87 -3.33
C VAL A 423 -21.19 -7.01 -4.54
N ALA A 424 -20.75 -7.42 -5.74
CA ALA A 424 -21.05 -6.72 -6.99
C ALA A 424 -22.56 -6.62 -7.23
N ASP A 425 -23.31 -7.71 -7.04
CA ASP A 425 -24.78 -7.72 -7.11
C ASP A 425 -25.39 -6.64 -6.19
N THR A 426 -24.87 -6.54 -4.96
CA THR A 426 -25.35 -5.58 -3.96
C THR A 426 -25.04 -4.13 -4.35
N LEU A 427 -23.80 -3.86 -4.79
CA LEU A 427 -23.35 -2.52 -5.15
C LEU A 427 -24.06 -2.03 -6.43
N LEU A 428 -24.15 -2.86 -7.47
CA LEU A 428 -24.83 -2.53 -8.72
C LEU A 428 -26.32 -2.21 -8.52
N SER A 429 -26.96 -2.82 -7.52
CA SER A 429 -28.39 -2.63 -7.22
C SER A 429 -28.70 -1.41 -6.36
N LYS A 430 -27.72 -0.85 -5.63
CA LYS A 430 -27.96 0.15 -4.59
C LYS A 430 -27.28 1.49 -4.84
N GLU A 431 -26.16 1.48 -5.53
CA GLU A 431 -25.31 2.65 -5.74
C GLU A 431 -25.51 3.22 -7.14
N GLU A 432 -25.33 4.53 -7.29
CA GLU A 432 -25.14 5.12 -8.61
C GLU A 432 -23.72 4.84 -9.09
N TRP A 433 -23.59 4.46 -10.37
CA TRP A 433 -22.29 4.13 -10.96
C TRP A 433 -22.26 4.46 -12.45
N ARG A 434 -21.06 4.82 -12.92
CA ARG A 434 -20.73 5.03 -14.35
C ARG A 434 -19.68 4.04 -14.83
N LEU A 435 -18.80 3.58 -13.94
CA LEU A 435 -17.88 2.47 -14.19
C LEU A 435 -18.03 1.44 -13.07
N ALA A 436 -18.25 0.18 -13.44
CA ALA A 436 -18.19 -0.95 -12.54
C ALA A 436 -17.12 -1.95 -13.03
N CYS A 437 -16.15 -2.27 -12.18
CA CYS A 437 -15.12 -3.28 -12.45
C CYS A 437 -15.31 -4.48 -11.53
N VAL A 438 -15.42 -5.68 -12.09
CA VAL A 438 -15.60 -6.93 -11.34
C VAL A 438 -14.60 -7.96 -11.83
N TYR A 439 -13.95 -8.69 -10.92
CA TYR A 439 -12.97 -9.72 -11.27
C TYR A 439 -13.25 -11.04 -10.56
N VAL A 440 -13.06 -12.16 -11.27
CA VAL A 440 -13.20 -13.54 -10.77
C VAL A 440 -12.04 -14.41 -11.25
N ARG A 441 -11.64 -15.39 -10.42
CA ARG A 441 -10.36 -16.13 -10.56
C ARG A 441 -10.49 -17.62 -10.84
N ALA A 442 -11.54 -18.29 -10.38
CA ALA A 442 -11.60 -19.76 -10.27
C ALA A 442 -11.41 -20.50 -11.62
N THR A 443 -11.72 -19.86 -12.75
CA THR A 443 -11.50 -20.40 -14.09
C THR A 443 -10.02 -20.69 -14.36
N ASP A 444 -9.09 -19.84 -13.92
CA ASP A 444 -7.65 -20.05 -14.12
C ASP A 444 -7.13 -21.24 -13.30
N SER A 445 -7.38 -21.23 -11.99
CA SER A 445 -6.97 -22.32 -11.10
C SER A 445 -7.55 -23.67 -11.50
N ALA A 446 -8.81 -23.71 -11.94
CA ALA A 446 -9.43 -24.94 -12.44
C ALA A 446 -8.68 -25.48 -13.67
N GLN A 447 -8.28 -24.59 -14.57
CA GLN A 447 -7.49 -24.95 -15.74
C GLN A 447 -6.10 -25.43 -15.33
N HIS A 448 -5.43 -24.75 -14.41
CA HIS A 448 -4.15 -25.20 -13.87
C HIS A 448 -4.19 -26.62 -13.29
N LEU A 449 -5.16 -26.90 -12.43
CA LEU A 449 -5.25 -28.13 -11.68
C LEU A 449 -5.84 -29.31 -12.49
N LEU A 450 -6.79 -29.04 -13.38
CA LEU A 450 -7.67 -30.09 -13.94
C LEU A 450 -7.62 -30.24 -15.47
N TRP A 451 -6.77 -29.48 -16.19
CA TRP A 451 -6.64 -29.60 -17.66
C TRP A 451 -6.33 -31.02 -18.16
N LYS A 452 -5.66 -31.85 -17.37
CA LYS A 452 -5.33 -33.25 -17.71
C LYS A 452 -6.58 -34.05 -18.02
N TYR A 453 -7.69 -33.82 -17.32
CA TYR A 453 -8.94 -34.53 -17.57
C TYR A 453 -9.56 -34.09 -18.90
N ARG A 454 -9.48 -32.80 -19.24
CA ARG A 454 -9.90 -32.30 -20.57
C ARG A 454 -9.06 -32.93 -21.68
N THR A 455 -7.75 -32.99 -21.46
CA THR A 455 -6.83 -33.61 -22.42
C THR A 455 -7.07 -35.11 -22.54
N ALA A 456 -7.39 -35.79 -21.44
CA ALA A 456 -7.72 -37.22 -21.46
C ALA A 456 -9.00 -37.52 -22.25
N VAL A 457 -10.02 -36.65 -22.18
CA VAL A 457 -11.23 -36.77 -23.02
C VAL A 457 -10.92 -36.48 -24.48
N ALA A 458 -10.19 -35.40 -24.78
CA ALA A 458 -9.97 -34.95 -26.16
C ALA A 458 -8.85 -35.73 -26.89
N ASN A 459 -7.84 -36.18 -26.17
CA ASN A 459 -6.67 -36.88 -26.70
C ASN A 459 -6.08 -37.86 -25.64
N PRO A 460 -6.69 -39.04 -25.47
CA PRO A 460 -6.25 -40.03 -24.48
C PRO A 460 -4.79 -40.47 -24.63
N THR A 461 -4.29 -40.55 -25.87
CA THR A 461 -2.90 -40.93 -26.15
C THR A 461 -1.91 -39.88 -25.66
N LEU A 462 -2.20 -38.59 -25.86
CA LEU A 462 -1.37 -37.52 -25.33
C LEU A 462 -1.45 -37.48 -23.81
N ALA A 463 -2.66 -37.60 -23.24
CA ALA A 463 -2.84 -37.61 -21.80
C ALA A 463 -2.05 -38.75 -21.14
N GLY A 464 -2.16 -40.00 -21.62
CA GLY A 464 -1.41 -41.13 -21.07
C GLY A 464 0.11 -41.05 -21.24
N ARG A 465 0.62 -40.14 -22.09
CA ARG A 465 2.06 -39.83 -22.18
C ARG A 465 2.50 -38.78 -21.17
N LEU A 466 1.61 -37.87 -20.79
CA LEU A 466 1.93 -36.70 -19.97
C LEU A 466 1.52 -36.90 -18.50
N TRP A 467 0.44 -37.63 -18.24
CA TRP A 467 -0.17 -37.83 -16.92
C TRP A 467 -0.70 -39.25 -16.77
N ASP A 468 -0.61 -39.78 -15.55
CA ASP A 468 -1.30 -41.02 -15.17
C ASP A 468 -2.70 -40.66 -14.65
N VAL A 469 -3.71 -40.80 -15.51
CA VAL A 469 -5.10 -40.42 -15.20
C VAL A 469 -5.93 -41.67 -14.96
N ASP A 470 -6.37 -41.84 -13.72
CA ASP A 470 -7.30 -42.91 -13.33
C ASP A 470 -8.67 -42.75 -14.03
N PRO A 471 -9.20 -43.79 -14.71
CA PRO A 471 -10.49 -43.73 -15.39
C PRO A 471 -11.67 -43.35 -14.50
N GLY A 472 -11.71 -43.83 -13.24
CA GLY A 472 -12.79 -43.48 -12.31
C GLY A 472 -12.76 -41.99 -11.94
N THR A 473 -11.57 -41.43 -11.81
CA THR A 473 -11.36 -40.00 -11.55
C THR A 473 -11.69 -39.15 -12.77
N LEU A 474 -11.36 -39.64 -13.98
CA LEU A 474 -11.72 -38.97 -15.23
C LEU A 474 -13.22 -38.71 -15.34
N GLU A 475 -14.04 -39.73 -15.06
CA GLU A 475 -15.51 -39.62 -15.10
C GLU A 475 -16.02 -38.53 -14.17
N ARG A 476 -15.47 -38.44 -12.95
CA ARG A 476 -15.91 -37.46 -11.94
C ARG A 476 -15.41 -36.04 -12.20
N ARG A 477 -14.23 -35.88 -12.84
CA ARG A 477 -13.52 -34.58 -12.91
C ARG A 477 -13.44 -33.95 -14.29
N ALA A 478 -13.76 -34.68 -15.36
CA ALA A 478 -13.74 -34.15 -16.72
C ALA A 478 -14.61 -32.90 -16.91
N ALA A 479 -15.74 -32.84 -16.20
CA ALA A 479 -16.70 -31.74 -16.32
C ALA A 479 -16.40 -30.53 -15.43
N VAL A 480 -15.51 -30.62 -14.43
CA VAL A 480 -15.37 -29.56 -13.41
C VAL A 480 -14.95 -28.22 -14.00
N VAL A 481 -14.00 -28.21 -14.96
CA VAL A 481 -13.63 -26.98 -15.67
C VAL A 481 -14.83 -26.39 -16.40
N ASP A 482 -15.59 -27.21 -17.11
CA ASP A 482 -16.79 -26.78 -17.85
C ASP A 482 -17.88 -26.26 -16.89
N SER A 483 -18.08 -26.91 -15.75
CA SER A 483 -19.04 -26.51 -14.71
C SER A 483 -18.68 -25.17 -14.06
N ILE A 484 -17.39 -24.89 -13.85
CA ILE A 484 -16.93 -23.60 -13.32
C ILE A 484 -17.17 -22.49 -14.34
N TYR A 485 -16.88 -22.72 -15.63
CA TYR A 485 -17.22 -21.77 -16.69
C TYR A 485 -18.74 -21.54 -16.78
N ALA A 486 -19.54 -22.59 -16.74
CA ALA A 486 -21.00 -22.48 -16.78
C ALA A 486 -21.57 -21.75 -15.55
N TRP A 487 -20.99 -21.96 -14.36
CA TRP A 487 -21.34 -21.20 -13.16
C TRP A 487 -20.98 -19.73 -13.30
N THR A 488 -19.76 -19.45 -13.78
CA THR A 488 -19.27 -18.09 -14.01
C THR A 488 -20.14 -17.36 -15.04
N ASP A 489 -20.50 -18.00 -16.14
CA ASP A 489 -21.39 -17.44 -17.17
C ASP A 489 -22.77 -17.06 -16.63
N ARG A 490 -23.38 -17.90 -15.78
CA ARG A 490 -24.66 -17.55 -15.11
C ARG A 490 -24.51 -16.32 -14.22
N ARG A 491 -23.36 -16.15 -13.56
CA ARG A 491 -23.09 -14.97 -12.73
C ARG A 491 -22.81 -13.73 -13.58
N ILE A 492 -22.14 -13.88 -14.73
CA ILE A 492 -22.02 -12.81 -15.74
C ILE A 492 -23.40 -12.36 -16.22
N GLY A 493 -24.29 -13.29 -16.58
CA GLY A 493 -25.67 -12.96 -16.97
C GLY A 493 -26.40 -12.15 -15.90
N ARG A 494 -26.25 -12.53 -14.63
CA ARG A 494 -26.81 -11.78 -13.50
C ARG A 494 -26.28 -10.34 -13.40
N LEU A 495 -24.97 -10.13 -13.60
CA LEU A 495 -24.37 -8.80 -13.58
C LEU A 495 -24.87 -7.95 -14.75
N ILE A 496 -25.01 -8.55 -15.94
CA ILE A 496 -25.57 -7.88 -17.13
C ILE A 496 -27.02 -7.45 -16.87
N ASP A 497 -27.85 -8.34 -16.33
CA ASP A 497 -29.25 -8.03 -15.98
C ASP A 497 -29.36 -6.86 -14.99
N LEU A 498 -28.48 -6.82 -13.98
CA LEU A 498 -28.45 -5.74 -12.99
C LEU A 498 -27.95 -4.42 -13.58
N ALA A 499 -27.05 -4.46 -14.56
CA ALA A 499 -26.57 -3.27 -15.23
C ALA A 499 -27.61 -2.65 -16.17
N GLY A 500 -28.45 -3.48 -16.78
CA GLY A 500 -29.50 -3.08 -17.70
C GLY A 500 -28.98 -2.72 -19.09
N GLU A 501 -29.91 -2.54 -20.03
CA GLU A 501 -29.65 -2.39 -21.47
C GLU A 501 -28.86 -1.12 -21.83
N GLU A 502 -28.97 -0.07 -21.02
CA GLU A 502 -28.24 1.20 -21.17
C GLU A 502 -26.80 1.13 -20.60
N THR A 503 -26.11 0.01 -20.81
CA THR A 503 -24.74 -0.23 -20.31
C THR A 503 -23.90 -0.94 -21.36
N ALA A 504 -22.72 -0.39 -21.66
CA ALA A 504 -21.68 -1.08 -22.39
C ALA A 504 -21.04 -2.15 -21.50
N VAL A 505 -21.15 -3.42 -21.87
CA VAL A 505 -20.61 -4.56 -21.11
C VAL A 505 -19.35 -5.06 -21.80
N PHE A 506 -18.31 -5.31 -21.01
CA PHE A 506 -17.07 -5.96 -21.43
C PHE A 506 -16.84 -7.21 -20.58
N VAL A 507 -16.55 -8.34 -21.21
CA VAL A 507 -15.93 -9.50 -20.58
C VAL A 507 -14.56 -9.70 -21.18
N VAL A 508 -13.52 -9.59 -20.35
CA VAL A 508 -12.12 -9.71 -20.77
C VAL A 508 -11.38 -10.75 -19.95
N SER A 509 -10.28 -11.24 -20.51
CA SER A 509 -9.35 -12.11 -19.80
C SER A 509 -7.92 -11.61 -19.98
N ASP A 510 -7.10 -11.80 -18.96
CA ASP A 510 -5.68 -11.50 -18.98
C ASP A 510 -4.89 -12.41 -19.92
N HIS A 511 -5.16 -13.71 -19.88
CA HIS A 511 -4.53 -14.70 -20.73
C HIS A 511 -5.45 -15.88 -21.00
N GLY A 512 -5.03 -16.79 -21.88
CA GLY A 512 -5.70 -18.07 -22.05
C GLY A 512 -4.99 -19.19 -21.33
N ALA A 513 -5.48 -20.42 -21.52
CA ALA A 513 -4.87 -21.62 -20.96
C ALA A 513 -4.69 -22.71 -22.01
N GLY A 514 -3.83 -23.68 -21.69
CA GLY A 514 -3.59 -24.87 -22.50
C GLY A 514 -2.82 -25.93 -21.75
N ALA A 515 -2.80 -27.15 -22.29
CA ALA A 515 -2.06 -28.27 -21.72
C ALA A 515 -0.62 -27.89 -21.39
N ARG A 516 -0.16 -28.20 -20.18
CA ARG A 516 1.23 -28.01 -19.80
C ARG A 516 2.09 -29.02 -20.54
N LEU A 517 2.99 -28.51 -21.38
CA LEU A 517 3.98 -29.30 -22.11
C LEU A 517 5.36 -28.93 -21.55
N GLY A 518 6.09 -29.87 -20.93
CA GLY A 518 7.44 -29.57 -20.44
C GLY A 518 7.81 -30.22 -19.10
N THR A 519 8.93 -29.77 -18.52
CA THR A 519 9.61 -30.43 -17.39
C THR A 519 8.81 -30.39 -16.11
N THR A 520 8.73 -31.54 -15.44
CA THR A 520 8.15 -31.77 -14.11
C THR A 520 9.10 -31.35 -12.98
N ARG A 521 9.93 -30.31 -13.19
CA ARG A 521 11.00 -29.93 -12.25
C ARG A 521 10.73 -28.58 -11.61
N SER A 522 11.06 -28.47 -10.34
CA SER A 522 11.11 -27.21 -9.60
C SER A 522 12.56 -26.81 -9.41
N TYR A 523 13.01 -25.76 -10.10
CA TYR A 523 14.35 -25.24 -9.97
C TYR A 523 14.46 -24.33 -8.72
N ASP A 524 15.61 -24.33 -8.06
CA ASP A 524 16.03 -23.44 -6.97
C ASP A 524 17.55 -23.48 -6.86
N LEU A 525 18.22 -22.38 -7.19
CA LEU A 525 19.67 -22.32 -7.21
C LEU A 525 20.29 -22.17 -5.81
N ASN A 526 19.53 -21.78 -4.79
CA ASN A 526 20.09 -21.50 -3.46
C ASN A 526 20.83 -22.71 -2.86
N PRO A 527 20.29 -23.96 -2.87
CA PRO A 527 21.05 -25.14 -2.45
C PRO A 527 22.35 -25.35 -3.23
N LEU A 528 22.35 -25.11 -4.54
CA LEU A 528 23.54 -25.23 -5.39
C LEU A 528 24.58 -24.16 -5.04
N LEU A 529 24.16 -22.90 -4.86
CA LEU A 529 25.05 -21.80 -4.48
C LEU A 529 25.74 -22.06 -3.13
N ARG A 530 25.01 -22.62 -2.15
CA ARG A 530 25.59 -23.02 -0.87
C ARG A 530 26.67 -24.09 -1.04
N ARG A 531 26.42 -25.10 -1.88
CA ARG A 531 27.41 -26.16 -2.18
C ARG A 531 28.65 -25.63 -2.90
N LEU A 532 28.50 -24.59 -3.72
CA LEU A 532 29.61 -23.92 -4.38
C LEU A 532 30.38 -22.96 -3.46
N GLY A 533 29.89 -22.72 -2.24
CA GLY A 533 30.48 -21.74 -1.31
C GLY A 533 30.22 -20.29 -1.71
N LEU A 534 29.21 -20.05 -2.54
CA LEU A 534 28.80 -18.71 -3.00
C LEU A 534 27.70 -18.10 -2.11
N GLN A 535 27.04 -18.91 -1.29
CA GLN A 535 25.96 -18.51 -0.40
C GLN A 535 26.14 -19.15 0.97
N GLU A 536 25.77 -18.40 2.01
CA GLU A 536 25.72 -18.82 3.40
C GLU A 536 24.32 -18.56 3.98
N VAL A 537 23.96 -19.32 5.00
CA VAL A 537 22.71 -19.13 5.75
C VAL A 537 22.99 -18.89 7.23
N ASP A 538 22.05 -18.26 7.90
CA ASP A 538 22.05 -18.08 9.34
C ASP A 538 21.63 -19.37 10.08
N ARG A 539 21.39 -19.28 11.39
CA ARG A 539 21.03 -20.45 12.21
C ARG A 539 19.60 -20.91 11.96
N GLU A 540 18.77 -20.03 11.45
CA GLU A 540 17.37 -20.22 11.10
C GLU A 540 17.22 -20.80 9.69
N GLY A 541 18.31 -20.85 8.91
CA GLY A 541 18.33 -21.38 7.54
C GLY A 541 18.01 -20.35 6.47
N GLU A 542 17.96 -19.08 6.86
CA GLU A 542 17.72 -17.93 5.99
C GLU A 542 19.02 -17.41 5.38
N ILE A 543 18.94 -16.77 4.21
CA ILE A 543 20.14 -16.30 3.49
C ILE A 543 20.81 -15.17 4.28
N ASP A 544 22.07 -15.38 4.65
CA ASP A 544 22.89 -14.38 5.33
C ASP A 544 23.65 -13.55 4.29
N LEU A 545 23.08 -12.38 3.97
CA LEU A 545 23.64 -11.47 2.96
C LEU A 545 25.04 -10.94 3.33
N SER A 546 25.36 -10.90 4.63
CA SER A 546 26.68 -10.46 5.11
C SER A 546 27.79 -11.48 4.88
N ARG A 547 27.42 -12.70 4.51
CA ARG A 547 28.33 -13.83 4.28
C ARG A 547 28.16 -14.48 2.91
N SER A 548 27.23 -14.00 2.10
CA SER A 548 26.92 -14.54 0.77
C SER A 548 27.47 -13.63 -0.32
N ILE A 549 28.03 -14.22 -1.38
CA ILE A 549 28.45 -13.49 -2.59
C ILE A 549 27.26 -13.36 -3.54
N LEU A 550 26.56 -14.49 -3.78
CA LEU A 550 25.40 -14.58 -4.64
C LEU A 550 24.20 -15.15 -3.90
N TYR A 551 23.01 -14.71 -4.29
CA TYR A 551 21.76 -15.27 -3.83
C TYR A 551 20.70 -15.27 -4.93
N GLU A 552 19.74 -16.18 -4.80
CA GLU A 552 18.53 -16.19 -5.60
C GLU A 552 17.35 -15.81 -4.72
N ARG A 553 16.54 -14.85 -5.17
CA ARG A 553 15.25 -14.55 -4.54
C ARG A 553 14.25 -15.64 -4.94
N ARG A 554 13.67 -16.32 -3.96
CA ARG A 554 12.78 -17.49 -4.20
C ARG A 554 11.56 -17.16 -5.06
N ASP A 555 11.01 -15.95 -4.88
CA ASP A 555 9.73 -15.53 -5.45
C ASP A 555 9.86 -14.65 -6.70
N GLU A 556 11.07 -14.51 -7.24
CA GLU A 556 11.33 -13.59 -8.35
C GLU A 556 10.83 -14.14 -9.69
N VAL A 557 10.91 -15.46 -9.87
CA VAL A 557 10.39 -16.21 -11.01
C VAL A 557 9.72 -17.48 -10.51
N PRO A 558 8.67 -17.97 -11.18
CA PRO A 558 8.05 -19.23 -10.79
C PRO A 558 9.07 -20.36 -10.80
N PHE A 559 9.02 -21.26 -9.81
CA PHE A 559 10.06 -22.27 -9.61
C PHE A 559 10.22 -23.21 -10.81
N TRP A 560 9.20 -23.38 -11.66
CA TRP A 560 9.29 -24.23 -12.85
C TRP A 560 10.03 -23.57 -14.01
N SER A 561 10.35 -22.28 -13.90
CA SER A 561 11.12 -21.57 -14.91
C SER A 561 12.53 -22.16 -14.97
N PRO A 562 12.98 -22.65 -16.13
CA PRO A 562 14.37 -23.03 -16.31
C PRO A 562 15.29 -21.80 -16.41
N CYS A 563 14.73 -20.58 -16.44
CA CYS A 563 15.48 -19.32 -16.37
C CYS A 563 15.42 -18.77 -14.96
N ARG A 564 16.58 -18.53 -14.36
CA ARG A 564 16.74 -18.06 -12.99
C ARG A 564 17.55 -16.77 -12.94
N PHE A 565 17.32 -15.99 -11.90
CA PHE A 565 17.97 -14.70 -11.69
C PHE A 565 18.80 -14.73 -10.40
N LEU A 566 20.04 -14.26 -10.46
CA LEU A 566 20.92 -14.18 -9.30
C LEU A 566 21.31 -12.74 -9.01
N HIS A 567 21.45 -12.47 -7.72
CA HIS A 567 21.81 -11.18 -7.16
C HIS A 567 23.14 -11.29 -6.43
N LEU A 568 24.01 -10.32 -6.62
CA LEU A 568 25.18 -10.05 -5.80
C LEU A 568 24.74 -9.46 -4.47
N SER A 569 25.41 -9.80 -3.38
CA SER A 569 25.14 -9.20 -2.08
C SER A 569 25.99 -7.93 -1.91
N ILE A 570 25.53 -6.77 -2.38
CA ILE A 570 26.33 -5.54 -2.45
C ILE A 570 26.03 -4.62 -1.28
N ALA A 571 27.07 -4.22 -0.53
CA ALA A 571 26.97 -3.29 0.58
C ALA A 571 26.37 -1.94 0.14
N GLY A 572 25.33 -1.49 0.83
CA GLY A 572 24.64 -0.22 0.55
C GLY A 572 23.49 -0.32 -0.45
N ARG A 573 23.49 -1.34 -1.32
CA ARG A 573 22.31 -1.76 -2.10
C ARG A 573 21.45 -2.72 -1.28
N ASP A 574 22.11 -3.74 -0.74
CA ASP A 574 21.55 -4.76 0.12
C ASP A 574 21.84 -4.39 1.59
N ARG A 575 20.84 -4.52 2.47
CA ARG A 575 20.88 -4.00 3.86
C ARG A 575 22.08 -4.51 4.65
N GLU A 576 22.50 -5.74 4.39
CA GLU A 576 23.64 -6.41 5.03
C GLU A 576 24.63 -6.96 3.99
N GLY A 577 24.72 -6.33 2.80
CA GLY A 577 25.53 -6.85 1.71
C GLY A 577 27.01 -7.05 2.05
N LEU A 578 27.58 -8.20 1.68
CA LEU A 578 29.00 -8.56 1.90
C LEU A 578 29.96 -7.75 1.01
N LEU A 579 29.60 -7.55 -0.26
CA LEU A 579 30.52 -7.07 -1.28
C LEU A 579 30.61 -5.55 -1.27
N ASP A 580 31.83 -5.03 -1.14
CA ASP A 580 32.07 -3.62 -1.47
C ASP A 580 31.73 -3.39 -2.95
N PRO A 581 31.01 -2.30 -3.31
CA PRO A 581 30.63 -2.01 -4.70
C PRO A 581 31.80 -2.06 -5.69
N SER A 582 33.01 -1.67 -5.27
CA SER A 582 34.21 -1.71 -6.14
C SER A 582 34.69 -3.12 -6.48
N ARG A 583 34.22 -4.14 -5.75
CA ARG A 583 34.56 -5.55 -5.93
C ARG A 583 33.42 -6.37 -6.53
N ALA A 584 32.24 -5.79 -6.70
CA ALA A 584 31.07 -6.50 -7.19
C ALA A 584 31.30 -7.10 -8.59
N GLU A 585 31.88 -6.33 -9.51
CA GLU A 585 32.18 -6.81 -10.87
C GLU A 585 33.18 -7.98 -10.87
N GLN A 586 34.24 -7.87 -10.07
CA GLN A 586 35.20 -8.97 -9.94
C GLN A 586 34.55 -10.24 -9.38
N ALA A 587 33.75 -10.11 -8.32
CA ALA A 587 33.07 -11.24 -7.69
C ALA A 587 32.04 -11.88 -8.64
N ARG A 588 31.33 -11.07 -9.43
CA ARG A 588 30.43 -11.52 -10.49
C ARG A 588 31.17 -12.35 -11.52
N ASP A 589 32.27 -11.85 -12.05
CA ASP A 589 33.03 -12.51 -13.11
C ASP A 589 33.64 -13.84 -12.62
N GLU A 590 34.13 -13.87 -11.38
CA GLU A 590 34.60 -15.10 -10.72
C GLU A 590 33.46 -16.12 -10.56
N ALA A 591 32.28 -15.68 -10.15
CA ALA A 591 31.11 -16.54 -10.02
C ALA A 591 30.62 -17.06 -11.38
N VAL A 592 30.57 -16.22 -12.42
CA VAL A 592 30.23 -16.63 -13.80
C VAL A 592 31.23 -17.67 -14.31
N ALA A 593 32.53 -17.46 -14.07
CA ALA A 593 33.56 -18.43 -14.44
C ALA A 593 33.37 -19.78 -13.74
N LEU A 594 32.96 -19.79 -12.46
CA LEU A 594 32.66 -21.00 -11.71
C LEU A 594 31.38 -21.70 -12.22
N LEU A 595 30.29 -20.96 -12.39
CA LEU A 595 28.99 -21.48 -12.86
C LEU A 595 29.10 -22.04 -14.30
N SER A 596 29.93 -21.43 -15.15
CA SER A 596 30.21 -21.89 -16.51
C SER A 596 30.97 -23.23 -16.56
N GLN A 597 31.59 -23.67 -15.47
CA GLN A 597 32.31 -24.94 -15.39
C GLN A 597 31.41 -26.11 -14.96
N LEU A 598 30.18 -25.85 -14.51
CA LEU A 598 29.27 -26.91 -14.07
C LEU A 598 28.86 -27.80 -15.24
N ARG A 599 28.91 -29.12 -15.04
CA ARG A 599 28.57 -30.11 -16.06
C ARG A 599 27.51 -31.07 -15.55
N ARG A 600 26.59 -31.45 -16.42
CA ARG A 600 25.67 -32.58 -16.21
C ARG A 600 26.45 -33.90 -16.29
N SER A 601 25.89 -34.97 -15.75
CA SER A 601 26.46 -36.32 -15.81
C SER A 601 26.65 -36.85 -17.24
N ASP A 602 25.91 -36.32 -18.21
CA ASP A 602 26.06 -36.57 -19.66
C ASP A 602 27.16 -35.72 -20.33
N ARG A 603 27.93 -34.96 -19.53
CA ARG A 603 29.02 -34.06 -19.92
C ARG A 603 28.59 -32.76 -20.62
N ARG A 604 27.30 -32.47 -20.78
CA ARG A 604 26.85 -31.17 -21.27
C ARG A 604 26.99 -30.09 -20.19
N PRO A 605 27.15 -28.81 -20.55
CA PRO A 605 27.04 -27.70 -19.59
C PRO A 605 25.72 -27.77 -18.81
N LEU A 606 25.74 -27.41 -17.53
CA LEU A 606 24.49 -27.31 -16.74
C LEU A 606 23.57 -26.22 -17.27
N PHE A 607 24.13 -25.07 -17.64
CA PHE A 607 23.42 -23.92 -18.18
C PHE A 607 23.71 -23.81 -19.67
N SER A 608 22.69 -23.49 -20.47
CA SER A 608 22.88 -23.15 -21.89
C SER A 608 23.42 -21.73 -22.02
N ASP A 609 22.93 -20.84 -21.16
CA ASP A 609 23.20 -19.40 -21.20
C ASP A 609 23.43 -18.89 -19.77
N ILE A 610 24.40 -17.99 -19.61
CA ILE A 610 24.65 -17.21 -18.40
C ILE A 610 24.91 -15.77 -18.88
N ASP A 611 23.94 -14.90 -18.67
CA ASP A 611 23.98 -13.51 -19.12
C ASP A 611 24.21 -12.58 -17.93
N ILE A 612 25.10 -11.60 -18.13
CA ILE A 612 25.30 -10.48 -17.20
C ILE A 612 24.26 -9.41 -17.51
N LEU A 613 23.58 -8.92 -16.48
CA LEU A 613 22.49 -7.96 -16.61
C LEU A 613 22.96 -6.58 -16.13
N ASP A 614 23.27 -5.67 -17.07
CA ASP A 614 23.75 -4.31 -16.75
C ASP A 614 22.60 -3.32 -16.43
N PHE A 615 21.68 -3.68 -15.53
CA PHE A 615 20.55 -2.80 -15.15
C PHE A 615 20.85 -1.86 -13.96
N HIS A 616 22.10 -1.83 -13.48
CA HIS A 616 22.48 -1.27 -12.16
C HIS A 616 22.24 0.21 -11.93
N ALA A 617 21.99 1.03 -12.96
CA ALA A 617 21.89 2.48 -12.78
C ALA A 617 20.48 2.99 -12.40
N ALA A 618 19.42 2.19 -12.60
CA ALA A 618 18.04 2.67 -12.48
C ALA A 618 17.16 1.90 -11.49
N ASP A 619 17.49 0.64 -11.16
CA ASP A 619 16.66 -0.19 -10.26
C ASP A 619 17.53 -0.97 -9.26
N PRO A 620 17.49 -0.64 -7.95
CA PRO A 620 18.20 -1.38 -6.91
C PRO A 620 17.68 -2.82 -6.72
N LEU A 621 16.55 -3.20 -7.34
CA LEU A 621 15.97 -4.53 -7.28
C LEU A 621 16.37 -5.42 -8.46
N ALA A 622 17.06 -4.89 -9.49
CA ALA A 622 17.43 -5.65 -10.67
C ALA A 622 18.46 -6.74 -10.36
N ALA A 623 18.25 -7.93 -10.94
CA ALA A 623 19.21 -9.03 -10.89
C ALA A 623 20.51 -8.69 -11.61
N ASP A 624 21.62 -9.27 -11.15
CA ASP A 624 22.94 -9.08 -11.72
C ASP A 624 23.26 -10.12 -12.81
N LEU A 625 22.63 -11.31 -12.72
CA LEU A 625 22.82 -12.42 -13.67
C LEU A 625 21.49 -13.07 -14.04
N SER A 626 21.37 -13.57 -15.27
CA SER A 626 20.35 -14.54 -15.67
C SER A 626 20.99 -15.85 -16.12
N LEU A 627 20.38 -16.98 -15.76
CA LEU A 627 20.88 -18.32 -16.09
C LEU A 627 19.76 -19.16 -16.68
N ARG A 628 20.04 -19.87 -17.78
CA ARG A 628 19.11 -20.83 -18.38
C ARG A 628 19.64 -22.25 -18.24
N PHE A 629 18.87 -23.16 -17.65
CA PHE A 629 19.22 -24.59 -17.62
C PHE A 629 19.28 -25.18 -19.04
N ASN A 630 20.32 -25.97 -19.30
CA ASN A 630 20.55 -26.64 -20.58
C ASN A 630 19.67 -27.89 -20.69
N GLY A 631 18.40 -27.70 -21.05
CA GLY A 631 17.39 -28.76 -21.13
C GLY A 631 16.89 -29.23 -19.77
N GLY A 632 16.00 -30.24 -19.77
CA GLY A 632 15.48 -30.82 -18.54
C GLY A 632 16.51 -31.64 -17.79
N LEU A 633 16.50 -31.54 -16.46
CA LEU A 633 17.28 -32.39 -15.56
C LEU A 633 16.47 -33.67 -15.29
N ASP A 634 16.90 -34.80 -15.85
CA ASP A 634 16.21 -36.09 -15.69
C ASP A 634 16.38 -36.66 -14.28
N THR A 635 15.54 -37.62 -13.92
CA THR A 635 15.61 -38.30 -12.61
C THR A 635 16.95 -39.02 -12.46
N GLY A 636 17.63 -38.81 -11.34
CA GLY A 636 18.96 -39.38 -11.08
C GLY A 636 20.10 -38.73 -11.88
N MET A 637 19.83 -37.60 -12.56
CA MET A 637 20.89 -36.79 -13.16
C MET A 637 21.77 -36.18 -12.07
N ALA A 638 23.08 -36.27 -12.23
CA ALA A 638 24.02 -35.62 -11.34
C ALA A 638 24.65 -34.39 -11.99
N VAL A 639 24.97 -33.39 -11.19
CA VAL A 639 25.81 -32.25 -11.57
C VAL A 639 27.20 -32.43 -10.99
N ILE A 640 28.19 -32.30 -11.87
CA ILE A 640 29.61 -32.35 -11.56
C ILE A 640 30.09 -30.92 -11.37
N ILE A 641 30.60 -30.62 -10.19
CA ILE A 641 31.18 -29.31 -9.86
C ILE A 641 32.72 -29.36 -10.00
N PRO A 642 33.44 -28.21 -10.08
CA PRO A 642 34.87 -28.15 -10.44
C PRO A 642 35.83 -28.87 -9.48
N ARG A 643 35.34 -29.33 -8.32
CA ARG A 643 36.08 -30.18 -7.36
C ARG A 643 35.90 -31.68 -7.59
N GLY A 644 35.18 -32.09 -8.64
CA GLY A 644 34.87 -33.50 -8.94
C GLY A 644 33.76 -34.10 -8.08
N GLU A 645 33.20 -33.33 -7.14
CA GLU A 645 32.01 -33.71 -6.36
C GLU A 645 30.80 -33.83 -7.29
N ARG A 646 29.97 -34.83 -7.00
CA ARG A 646 28.73 -35.12 -7.71
C ARG A 646 27.57 -34.74 -6.82
N LEU A 647 26.79 -33.76 -7.25
CA LEU A 647 25.55 -33.34 -6.61
C LEU A 647 24.37 -33.98 -7.33
N ASP A 648 23.36 -34.42 -6.59
CA ASP A 648 22.11 -34.87 -7.21
C ASP A 648 21.36 -33.65 -7.73
N ALA A 649 20.87 -33.69 -8.97
CA ALA A 649 20.03 -32.64 -9.50
C ALA A 649 18.77 -32.44 -8.66
N ALA A 650 18.28 -33.47 -7.96
CA ALA A 650 17.13 -33.37 -7.08
C ALA A 650 17.33 -32.39 -5.90
N ASP A 651 18.57 -32.06 -5.52
CA ASP A 651 18.86 -31.15 -4.41
C ASP A 651 18.49 -29.68 -4.69
N PHE A 652 18.54 -29.28 -5.97
CA PHE A 652 18.31 -27.90 -6.42
C PHE A 652 17.34 -27.83 -7.63
N ALA A 653 16.95 -28.99 -8.15
CA ALA A 653 15.91 -29.16 -9.14
C ALA A 653 15.07 -30.42 -8.81
N PRO A 654 14.41 -30.48 -7.63
CA PRO A 654 13.61 -31.64 -7.26
C PRO A 654 12.54 -31.95 -8.30
N GLU A 655 12.19 -33.22 -8.34
CA GLU A 655 11.00 -33.67 -9.06
C GLU A 655 9.80 -32.98 -8.43
N SER A 656 9.14 -32.18 -9.23
CA SER A 656 8.08 -31.35 -8.78
C SER A 656 6.82 -32.20 -8.65
N LYS A 657 6.11 -32.06 -7.52
CA LYS A 657 4.72 -32.55 -7.40
C LYS A 657 3.78 -31.89 -8.40
N VAL A 658 4.27 -30.94 -9.19
CA VAL A 658 3.61 -30.28 -10.32
C VAL A 658 3.19 -31.22 -11.46
N SER A 659 3.38 -32.53 -11.34
CA SER A 659 2.48 -33.49 -12.00
C SER A 659 0.99 -33.21 -11.74
N SER A 660 0.67 -32.50 -10.65
CA SER A 660 -0.68 -31.97 -10.36
C SER A 660 -1.12 -30.79 -11.22
N PHE A 661 -0.19 -30.00 -11.79
CA PHE A 661 -0.52 -28.91 -12.69
C PHE A 661 -0.49 -29.38 -14.13
N SER A 662 -1.67 -29.43 -14.71
CA SER A 662 -1.88 -29.92 -16.06
C SER A 662 -2.20 -28.83 -17.06
N GLY A 663 -2.59 -27.63 -16.59
CA GLY A 663 -2.76 -26.42 -17.39
C GLY A 663 -1.60 -25.44 -17.22
N ASN A 664 -1.36 -24.63 -18.24
CA ASN A 664 -0.42 -23.51 -18.22
C ASN A 664 -0.92 -22.38 -19.12
N HIS A 665 -0.46 -21.15 -18.86
CA HIS A 665 -0.91 -19.96 -19.58
C HIS A 665 -0.65 -20.04 -21.08
N ARG A 666 -1.46 -19.32 -21.84
CA ARG A 666 -1.32 -19.04 -23.27
C ARG A 666 -1.55 -17.56 -23.50
N MET A 667 -0.86 -16.98 -24.47
CA MET A 667 -0.93 -15.53 -24.71
C MET A 667 -2.31 -15.01 -25.13
N GLY A 668 -3.25 -15.87 -25.55
CA GLY A 668 -4.55 -15.44 -26.06
C GLY A 668 -5.68 -15.72 -25.08
N GLY A 669 -6.14 -14.69 -24.39
CA GLY A 669 -7.41 -14.67 -23.65
C GLY A 669 -8.57 -14.23 -24.56
N ILE A 670 -9.63 -13.70 -23.95
CA ILE A 670 -10.84 -13.24 -24.66
C ILE A 670 -11.11 -11.75 -24.43
N ILE A 671 -11.80 -11.16 -25.40
CA ILE A 671 -12.63 -9.97 -25.21
C ILE A 671 -13.97 -10.24 -25.88
N ALA A 672 -15.07 -9.92 -25.18
CA ALA A 672 -16.43 -9.91 -25.71
C ALA A 672 -17.11 -8.67 -25.16
N ALA A 673 -17.73 -7.86 -26.01
CA ALA A 673 -18.36 -6.63 -25.58
C ALA A 673 -19.63 -6.32 -26.39
N ALA A 674 -20.65 -5.78 -25.74
CA ALA A 674 -21.90 -5.36 -26.38
C ALA A 674 -22.57 -4.22 -25.58
N GLY A 675 -23.47 -3.48 -26.21
CA GLY A 675 -24.24 -2.38 -25.61
C GLY A 675 -23.87 -1.01 -26.18
N PRO A 676 -24.40 0.07 -25.59
CA PRO A 676 -24.23 1.45 -26.09
C PRO A 676 -22.77 1.83 -26.42
N GLY A 677 -22.59 2.50 -27.55
CA GLY A 677 -21.29 2.93 -28.08
C GLY A 677 -20.43 1.81 -28.70
N LEU A 678 -20.86 0.55 -28.62
CA LEU A 678 -20.18 -0.61 -29.21
C LEU A 678 -20.92 -1.08 -30.47
N ARG A 679 -20.20 -1.81 -31.32
CA ARG A 679 -20.81 -2.47 -32.48
C ARG A 679 -21.73 -3.60 -32.04
N GLU A 680 -22.83 -3.78 -32.77
CA GLU A 680 -23.85 -4.80 -32.49
C GLU A 680 -24.05 -5.80 -33.64
N ASP A 681 -22.96 -6.20 -34.31
CA ASP A 681 -23.01 -6.99 -35.57
C ASP A 681 -22.35 -8.38 -35.49
N GLY A 682 -21.97 -8.83 -34.30
CA GLY A 682 -21.29 -10.10 -34.09
C GLY A 682 -19.86 -10.13 -34.62
N ALA A 683 -19.21 -8.96 -34.76
CA ALA A 683 -17.91 -8.87 -35.42
C ALA A 683 -16.80 -9.57 -34.63
N THR A 684 -15.99 -10.37 -35.35
CA THR A 684 -14.72 -10.88 -34.83
C THR A 684 -13.62 -9.84 -35.03
N ILE A 685 -13.10 -9.28 -33.93
CA ILE A 685 -12.00 -8.31 -33.96
C ILE A 685 -10.64 -8.98 -33.77
N LEU A 686 -9.62 -8.44 -34.44
CA LEU A 686 -8.27 -9.00 -34.49
C LEU A 686 -7.24 -7.99 -34.00
N GLY A 687 -6.10 -8.48 -33.51
CA GLY A 687 -4.99 -7.62 -33.09
C GLY A 687 -5.26 -6.83 -31.81
N VAL A 688 -6.15 -7.34 -30.94
CA VAL A 688 -6.45 -6.77 -29.63
C VAL A 688 -5.36 -7.17 -28.63
N SER A 689 -4.92 -6.22 -27.81
CA SER A 689 -4.01 -6.44 -26.70
C SER A 689 -4.66 -6.06 -25.37
N ALA A 690 -4.16 -6.65 -24.28
CA ALA A 690 -4.45 -6.21 -22.91
C ALA A 690 -4.25 -4.70 -22.71
N LEU A 691 -3.29 -4.09 -23.43
CA LEU A 691 -3.03 -2.65 -23.39
C LEU A 691 -4.21 -1.80 -23.88
N ASP A 692 -5.08 -2.35 -24.71
CA ASP A 692 -6.09 -1.59 -25.44
C ASP A 692 -7.40 -1.42 -24.64
N VAL A 693 -7.57 -2.14 -23.53
CA VAL A 693 -8.82 -2.13 -22.75
C VAL A 693 -9.03 -0.79 -22.05
N ALA A 694 -8.07 -0.35 -21.22
CA ALA A 694 -8.14 0.92 -20.51
C ALA A 694 -8.41 2.14 -21.42
N PRO A 695 -7.67 2.38 -22.52
CA PRO A 695 -7.93 3.52 -23.40
C PRO A 695 -9.29 3.43 -24.12
N THR A 696 -9.75 2.22 -24.46
CA THR A 696 -11.08 2.02 -25.08
C THR A 696 -12.20 2.33 -24.10
N VAL A 697 -12.13 1.80 -22.87
CA VAL A 697 -13.14 2.08 -21.84
C VAL A 697 -13.09 3.55 -21.42
N ALA A 698 -11.90 4.16 -21.31
CA ALA A 698 -11.77 5.59 -21.05
C ALA A 698 -12.53 6.43 -22.09
N THR A 699 -12.44 6.06 -23.37
CA THR A 699 -13.16 6.74 -24.47
C THR A 699 -14.68 6.67 -24.26
N LEU A 700 -15.24 5.50 -23.93
CA LEU A 700 -16.67 5.31 -23.64
C LEU A 700 -17.16 6.08 -22.40
N LEU A 701 -16.27 6.32 -21.43
CA LEU A 701 -16.54 7.15 -20.26
C LEU A 701 -16.34 8.65 -20.54
N GLY A 702 -15.98 9.01 -21.76
CA GLY A 702 -15.60 10.36 -22.15
C GLY A 702 -14.26 10.81 -21.53
N LEU A 703 -13.51 9.97 -20.85
CA LEU A 703 -12.23 10.34 -20.26
C LEU A 703 -11.17 10.54 -21.35
N PRO A 704 -10.25 11.51 -21.20
CA PRO A 704 -9.15 11.66 -22.14
C PRO A 704 -8.17 10.48 -22.03
N VAL A 705 -7.76 9.96 -23.18
CA VAL A 705 -6.76 8.91 -23.33
C VAL A 705 -5.37 9.54 -23.27
N PRO A 706 -4.43 8.98 -22.49
CA PRO A 706 -3.15 9.63 -22.32
C PRO A 706 -2.22 9.34 -23.49
N ASP A 707 -1.52 10.35 -24.00
CA ASP A 707 -0.60 10.27 -25.15
C ASP A 707 0.59 9.35 -24.85
N ASP A 708 0.94 9.20 -23.57
CA ASP A 708 1.97 8.29 -23.13
C ASP A 708 1.48 6.83 -23.00
N THR A 709 0.19 6.52 -23.20
CA THR A 709 -0.30 5.13 -23.18
C THR A 709 0.37 4.28 -24.26
N GLU A 710 0.58 3.00 -23.98
CA GLU A 710 1.14 2.06 -24.96
C GLU A 710 0.06 1.29 -25.72
N GLY A 711 -1.18 1.33 -25.23
CA GLY A 711 -2.35 0.77 -25.90
C GLY A 711 -2.95 1.71 -26.95
N ARG A 712 -3.97 1.23 -27.64
CA ARG A 712 -4.78 2.06 -28.55
C ARG A 712 -6.26 1.92 -28.22
N VAL A 713 -7.05 2.92 -28.61
CA VAL A 713 -8.50 2.80 -28.66
C VAL A 713 -8.87 1.78 -29.74
N LEU A 714 -9.63 0.75 -29.37
CA LEU A 714 -10.15 -0.29 -30.27
C LEU A 714 -11.32 0.27 -31.10
N ARG A 715 -11.01 1.12 -32.09
CA ARG A 715 -12.02 1.69 -32.99
C ARG A 715 -12.84 0.64 -33.72
N GLU A 716 -12.27 -0.54 -33.94
CA GLU A 716 -12.96 -1.70 -34.53
C GLU A 716 -14.02 -2.33 -33.61
N LEU A 717 -14.01 -2.00 -32.31
CA LEU A 717 -15.02 -2.45 -31.34
C LEU A 717 -16.13 -1.41 -31.14
N LEU A 718 -15.87 -0.15 -31.49
CA LEU A 718 -16.79 0.97 -31.31
C LEU A 718 -17.74 1.10 -32.51
N ASP A 719 -18.98 1.53 -32.24
CA ASP A 719 -19.90 1.91 -33.31
C ASP A 719 -19.34 3.13 -34.07
N PRO A 720 -19.29 3.11 -35.42
CA PRO A 720 -18.73 4.21 -36.20
C PRO A 720 -19.49 5.53 -36.05
N GLU A 721 -20.83 5.49 -35.96
CA GLU A 721 -21.63 6.72 -35.82
C GLU A 721 -21.41 7.32 -34.43
N TRP A 722 -21.43 6.47 -33.39
CA TRP A 722 -21.10 6.90 -32.03
C TRP A 722 -19.68 7.49 -31.93
N LEU A 723 -18.70 6.89 -32.61
CA LEU A 723 -17.30 7.35 -32.59
C LEU A 723 -17.13 8.72 -33.27
N ASP A 724 -17.91 8.98 -34.32
CA ASP A 724 -17.93 10.29 -34.99
C ASP A 724 -18.51 11.38 -34.07
N GLU A 725 -19.51 11.04 -33.25
CA GLU A 725 -20.10 11.95 -32.24
C GLU A 725 -19.22 12.11 -31.00
N ASN A 726 -18.47 11.06 -30.62
CA ASN A 726 -17.66 10.98 -29.41
C ASN A 726 -16.18 10.68 -29.73
N PRO A 727 -15.47 11.56 -30.45
CA PRO A 727 -14.09 11.30 -30.84
C PRO A 727 -13.17 11.19 -29.61
N PRO A 728 -12.20 10.25 -29.59
CA PRO A 728 -11.29 10.09 -28.46
C PRO A 728 -10.54 11.39 -28.16
N ARG A 729 -10.64 11.84 -26.91
CA ARG A 729 -9.90 13.00 -26.40
C ARG A 729 -8.52 12.55 -25.96
N SER A 730 -7.52 13.43 -26.07
CA SER A 730 -6.17 13.15 -25.58
C SER A 730 -5.79 14.04 -24.39
N ILE A 731 -4.85 13.54 -23.58
CA ILE A 731 -4.15 14.27 -22.51
C ILE A 731 -2.69 13.82 -22.50
N ALA A 732 -1.76 14.62 -21.98
CA ALA A 732 -0.35 14.24 -21.98
C ALA A 732 -0.05 12.94 -21.21
N SER A 733 -0.65 12.77 -20.03
CA SER A 733 -0.52 11.57 -19.20
C SER A 733 -1.66 11.51 -18.18
N TRP A 734 -1.95 10.31 -17.65
CA TRP A 734 -2.76 10.17 -16.43
C TRP A 734 -1.98 10.49 -15.15
N GLY A 735 -0.67 10.72 -15.25
CA GLY A 735 0.20 11.08 -14.15
C GLY A 735 0.81 9.86 -13.45
N GLU A 736 1.50 10.12 -12.34
CA GLU A 736 2.11 9.11 -11.50
C GLU A 736 1.27 8.88 -10.23
N ARG A 737 1.47 7.71 -9.61
CA ARG A 737 0.83 7.35 -8.35
C ARG A 737 1.91 7.15 -7.30
N GLU A 738 1.74 7.78 -6.14
CA GLU A 738 2.62 7.54 -4.99
C GLU A 738 2.60 6.06 -4.64
N THR A 739 3.78 5.44 -4.66
CA THR A 739 3.94 4.08 -4.17
C THR A 739 4.16 4.10 -2.67
N GLY A 740 3.38 3.32 -1.94
CA GLY A 740 3.55 3.12 -0.50
C GLY A 740 4.48 1.94 -0.22
N GLY A 741 5.58 2.17 0.50
CA GLY A 741 6.39 1.10 1.09
C GLY A 741 5.71 0.60 2.36
N GLY A 742 4.79 -0.35 2.22
CA GLY A 742 4.00 -0.88 3.32
C GLY A 742 3.99 -2.39 3.30
N VAL A 743 4.78 -3.01 4.17
CA VAL A 743 4.76 -4.46 4.34
C VAL A 743 3.52 -4.85 5.10
N TYR A 744 2.46 -5.22 4.37
CA TYR A 744 1.33 -5.90 4.97
C TYR A 744 1.78 -7.31 5.38
N ARG A 745 1.65 -7.58 6.69
CA ARG A 745 1.98 -8.86 7.29
C ARG A 745 0.81 -9.29 8.16
N GLY A 746 -0.07 -10.12 7.60
CA GLY A 746 -1.16 -10.76 8.33
C GLY A 746 -1.25 -12.26 8.06
N ARG A 747 -2.02 -12.98 8.87
CA ARG A 747 -2.36 -14.40 8.64
C ARG A 747 -2.96 -14.62 7.25
N ALA A 748 -3.71 -13.64 6.74
CA ALA A 748 -4.31 -13.69 5.42
C ALA A 748 -3.29 -13.61 4.27
N ASP A 749 -2.21 -12.81 4.42
CA ASP A 749 -1.12 -12.80 3.43
C ASP A 749 -0.38 -14.13 3.41
N GLU A 750 -0.28 -14.80 4.56
CA GLU A 750 0.29 -16.14 4.66
C GLU A 750 -0.62 -17.18 3.97
N GLU A 751 -1.94 -17.09 4.12
CA GLU A 751 -2.89 -17.96 3.41
C GLU A 751 -2.86 -17.71 1.89
N PHE A 752 -2.81 -16.44 1.45
CA PHE A 752 -2.68 -16.12 0.03
C PHE A 752 -1.34 -16.58 -0.55
N ARG A 753 -0.24 -16.40 0.19
CA ARG A 753 1.08 -16.92 -0.18
C ARG A 753 1.04 -18.44 -0.30
N LYS A 754 0.46 -19.16 0.66
CA LYS A 754 0.30 -20.63 0.58
C LYS A 754 -0.50 -21.09 -0.64
N ARG A 755 -1.50 -20.32 -1.08
CA ARG A 755 -2.23 -20.62 -2.32
C ARG A 755 -1.34 -20.42 -3.54
N LEU A 756 -0.60 -19.32 -3.59
CA LEU A 756 0.36 -19.09 -4.66
C LEU A 756 1.49 -20.14 -4.66
N GLU A 757 1.94 -20.61 -3.50
CA GLU A 757 2.85 -21.75 -3.35
C GLU A 757 2.20 -23.05 -3.84
N ALA A 758 0.92 -23.27 -3.51
CA ALA A 758 0.17 -24.43 -3.96
C ALA A 758 0.06 -24.44 -5.49
N LEU A 759 -0.28 -23.30 -6.11
CA LEU A 759 -0.28 -23.06 -7.56
C LEU A 759 1.14 -23.04 -8.18
N GLY A 760 2.15 -22.94 -7.32
CA GLY A 760 3.58 -22.98 -7.57
C GLY A 760 4.22 -21.70 -8.11
N TYR A 761 3.52 -20.58 -7.97
CA TYR A 761 4.07 -19.25 -8.26
C TYR A 761 5.15 -18.82 -7.26
N LEU A 762 5.06 -19.26 -6.00
CA LEU A 762 5.96 -18.89 -4.89
C LEU A 762 6.58 -20.12 -4.20
N ARG A 763 7.58 -19.94 -3.32
CA ARG A 763 8.26 -21.07 -2.63
C ARG A 763 8.82 -20.80 -1.23
#